data_AF-A0A6G1JV33-F1
#
_entry.id   AF-A0A6G1JV33-F1
#
_cell.length_a   1.000
_cell.length_b   1.000
_cell.length_c   1.000
_cell.angle_alpha   90.00
_cell.angle_beta   90.00
_cell.angle_gamma   90.00
#
_symmetry.space_group_name_H-M   'P 1'
#
loop_
_entity.id
_entity.type
_entity.pdbx_description
1 polymer ?
#
loop_
_entity_poly.entity_id
_entity_poly.type
_entity_poly.pdbx_seq_one_letter_code
_entity_poly.pdbx_strand_id
1 'polypeptide(L)'
;MSSHTASQRYLSTRGGSYDLSFEQVVLKGLASDGGLFIPEEIPTLPKDWASNWQHLSFEHLAYEIFSLYISPSEIPAADLKGIIHRSYSTFRVKDITPTVTLDEKNNIHLLELFHGPTFAFKDVALQFLGNLFEYFLVRRNENKTGRSREHLTVVGATSGDTGSAAIYGLRGKKDVSVFIMHPQGKVSAVQEAQMTTVMDANVHNLAVDGTFDDCQDFVKALFADPEINKTHRLAAVNSINWARILAQITYYFYSYFQLIRQPSFLPASTVRFVVPTGNFGDILAGYFAKRMGLPAEKLVVATNENDILHRFWQSGKYEKQPVHGKEAEGGIPEDGVKADEGGVKETLSPAMDILVSSNFERLLWFLAYEVYSTNSDAVSQRRAQAGDHVRSWLNDLKTEGGFRVDQQLLKAAQADFESYRVSDEETLETIKDTFASASSKGYVLDPHSAIGVHAAYRSAKVSTPPSTHHIALATAHPAKFSNAVERALSDENDHFQANILPDEFKGLEDKPRRVSHVRKADGWEGVRRVVIAEVEAELQAAEKAANSPSHSLLRLPNITRSSFFDFTNIKRRDVLPLPPTRTRQLETDTTTLLCPEATIQRTTLAIHAGGKLCTRHDPYGQALSKVDVLVLVYWMLFRTLNFINMYIRRQYLHEEGTLNHALTLVNDAGCFFQNTRQGRSLDVWATSYHTYISTVLSVPPPARSLWMCEAPRCVTITTVFSVPVTRSFFLGVKLLGASQPPPYSRTPTQL
;
A
#
# COMPACT_ATOMS: atom_id res chain seq x y z
N MET A 1 -9.00 -27.81 8.30
CA MET A 1 -8.08 -26.71 7.89
C MET A 1 -6.84 -27.21 7.12
N SER A 2 -6.82 -28.42 6.57
CA SER A 2 -5.64 -29.00 5.88
C SER A 2 -5.20 -28.31 4.57
N SER A 3 -5.89 -27.25 4.13
CA SER A 3 -5.56 -26.50 2.91
C SER A 3 -4.73 -25.24 3.13
N HIS A 4 -4.57 -24.76 4.37
CA HIS A 4 -3.90 -23.48 4.64
C HIS A 4 -2.40 -23.70 4.85
N THR A 5 -1.56 -22.89 4.19
CA THR A 5 -0.13 -22.83 4.50
C THR A 5 0.11 -22.13 5.84
N ALA A 6 1.33 -22.18 6.37
CA ALA A 6 1.66 -21.44 7.61
C ALA A 6 1.52 -19.92 7.44
N SER A 7 1.78 -19.38 6.25
CA SER A 7 1.56 -17.95 5.94
C SER A 7 0.09 -17.57 5.81
N GLN A 8 -0.81 -18.54 5.70
CA GLN A 8 -2.26 -18.36 5.64
C GLN A 8 -2.95 -18.69 6.97
N ARG A 9 -2.18 -19.05 8.00
CA ARG A 9 -2.65 -19.19 9.39
C ARG A 9 -2.07 -18.09 10.24
N TYR A 10 -2.75 -17.76 11.32
CA TYR A 10 -2.44 -16.61 12.14
C TYR A 10 -2.40 -16.96 13.63
N LEU A 11 -1.53 -16.25 14.35
CA LEU A 11 -1.37 -16.35 15.79
C LEU A 11 -1.35 -14.98 16.46
N SER A 12 -1.56 -14.94 17.77
CA SER A 12 -1.41 -13.73 18.60
C SER A 12 0.06 -13.53 19.00
N THR A 13 0.54 -12.29 18.92
CA THR A 13 1.85 -11.86 19.44
C THR A 13 2.05 -12.12 20.93
N ARG A 14 0.99 -12.41 21.70
CA ARG A 14 1.09 -12.72 23.14
C ARG A 14 0.85 -14.19 23.46
N GLY A 15 0.71 -15.04 22.42
CA GLY A 15 0.69 -16.50 22.54
C GLY A 15 -0.64 -17.11 23.01
N GLY A 16 -1.72 -16.34 23.17
CA GLY A 16 -3.03 -16.84 23.60
C GLY A 16 -3.96 -17.28 22.48
N SER A 17 -3.54 -17.26 21.21
CA SER A 17 -4.34 -17.71 20.06
C SER A 17 -3.45 -18.20 18.92
N TYR A 18 -3.81 -19.32 18.30
CA TYR A 18 -3.11 -19.96 17.19
C TYR A 18 -4.10 -20.57 16.18
N ASP A 19 -3.61 -20.99 15.01
CA ASP A 19 -4.36 -21.67 13.97
C ASP A 19 -5.63 -20.91 13.52
N LEU A 20 -5.57 -19.57 13.56
CA LEU A 20 -6.67 -18.73 13.08
C LEU A 20 -6.59 -18.55 11.57
N SER A 21 -7.76 -18.52 10.91
CA SER A 21 -7.88 -18.24 9.48
C SER A 21 -7.83 -16.73 9.20
N PHE A 22 -7.64 -16.34 7.93
CA PHE A 22 -7.62 -14.93 7.53
C PHE A 22 -8.95 -14.24 7.86
N GLU A 23 -10.08 -14.86 7.56
CA GLU A 23 -11.41 -14.34 7.89
C GLU A 23 -11.57 -14.09 9.40
N GLN A 24 -11.10 -15.02 10.23
CA GLN A 24 -11.19 -14.89 11.69
C GLN A 24 -10.40 -13.70 12.21
N VAL A 25 -9.16 -13.50 11.73
CA VAL A 25 -8.33 -12.39 12.19
C VAL A 25 -8.80 -11.04 11.66
N VAL A 26 -9.36 -11.00 10.45
CA VAL A 26 -9.94 -9.77 9.89
C VAL A 26 -11.15 -9.36 10.71
N LEU A 27 -12.11 -10.26 10.96
CA LEU A 27 -13.34 -9.91 11.69
C LEU A 27 -13.11 -9.68 13.19
N LYS A 28 -12.13 -10.35 13.82
CA LYS A 28 -11.79 -10.10 15.23
C LYS A 28 -11.00 -8.81 15.43
N GLY A 29 -10.05 -8.50 14.56
CA GLY A 29 -9.15 -7.34 14.66
C GLY A 29 -8.09 -7.43 15.76
N LEU A 30 -8.49 -7.75 17.00
CA LEU A 30 -7.63 -7.91 18.18
C LEU A 30 -7.77 -9.32 18.76
N ALA A 31 -6.69 -9.90 19.29
CA ALA A 31 -6.74 -11.19 19.95
C ALA A 31 -7.35 -11.09 21.35
N SER A 32 -7.90 -12.20 21.86
CA SER A 32 -8.56 -12.24 23.18
C SER A 32 -7.63 -12.02 24.36
N ASP A 33 -6.33 -12.23 24.17
CA ASP A 33 -5.26 -11.92 25.15
C ASP A 33 -4.75 -10.47 25.04
N GLY A 34 -5.41 -9.65 24.21
CA GLY A 34 -5.02 -8.28 23.90
C GLY A 34 -3.83 -8.17 22.94
N GLY A 35 -3.30 -9.29 22.42
CA GLY A 35 -2.24 -9.31 21.42
C GLY A 35 -2.72 -9.00 20.01
N LEU A 36 -1.77 -8.85 19.10
CA LEU A 36 -2.02 -8.53 17.69
C LEU A 36 -1.84 -9.77 16.83
N PHE A 37 -2.64 -9.91 15.77
CA PHE A 37 -2.50 -11.05 14.86
C PHE A 37 -1.33 -10.86 13.89
N ILE A 38 -0.54 -11.92 13.70
CA ILE A 38 0.53 -12.03 12.70
C ILE A 38 0.45 -13.40 12.02
N PRO A 39 0.93 -13.53 10.76
CA PRO A 39 0.99 -14.84 10.11
C PRO A 39 1.94 -15.75 10.88
N GLU A 40 1.68 -17.06 10.88
CA GLU A 40 2.57 -18.01 11.56
C GLU A 40 3.97 -18.09 10.93
N GLU A 41 4.06 -17.78 9.64
CA GLU A 41 5.29 -17.65 8.86
C GLU A 41 5.16 -16.54 7.81
N ILE A 42 6.22 -15.76 7.61
CA ILE A 42 6.30 -14.82 6.48
C ILE A 42 6.59 -15.65 5.21
N PRO A 43 5.77 -15.54 4.15
CA PRO A 43 5.96 -16.34 2.94
C PRO A 43 7.23 -15.92 2.21
N THR A 44 7.90 -16.88 1.60
CA THR A 44 8.98 -16.61 0.65
C THR A 44 8.40 -16.29 -0.72
N LEU A 45 9.05 -15.38 -1.44
CA LEU A 45 8.64 -15.05 -2.80
C LEU A 45 8.90 -16.22 -3.79
N PRO A 46 8.04 -16.41 -4.81
CA PRO A 46 8.30 -17.34 -5.91
C PRO A 46 9.65 -17.06 -6.59
N LYS A 47 10.35 -18.07 -7.10
CA LYS A 47 11.72 -17.90 -7.66
C LYS A 47 11.82 -16.88 -8.80
N ASP A 48 10.75 -16.71 -9.56
CA ASP A 48 10.61 -15.84 -10.74
C ASP A 48 9.75 -14.60 -10.45
N TRP A 49 9.51 -14.26 -9.17
CA TRP A 49 8.66 -13.14 -8.76
C TRP A 49 9.10 -11.84 -9.43
N ALA A 50 10.40 -11.53 -9.44
CA ALA A 50 10.89 -10.24 -9.93
C ALA A 50 10.60 -10.06 -11.43
N SER A 51 10.84 -11.09 -12.25
CA SER A 51 10.57 -11.04 -13.69
C SER A 51 9.08 -11.01 -14.01
N ASN A 52 8.25 -11.70 -13.22
CA ASN A 52 6.81 -11.81 -13.45
C ASN A 52 6.05 -10.58 -12.93
N TRP A 53 6.53 -9.97 -11.83
CA TRP A 53 5.80 -8.92 -11.12
C TRP A 53 6.18 -7.50 -11.55
N GLN A 54 7.39 -7.29 -12.11
CA GLN A 54 7.91 -5.95 -12.46
C GLN A 54 7.05 -5.12 -13.43
N HIS A 55 6.11 -5.76 -14.14
CA HIS A 55 5.24 -5.10 -15.12
C HIS A 55 3.76 -5.21 -14.76
N LEU A 56 3.44 -5.75 -13.59
CA LEU A 56 2.06 -5.82 -13.12
C LEU A 56 1.55 -4.41 -12.75
N SER A 57 0.24 -4.22 -12.98
CA SER A 57 -0.46 -3.09 -12.37
C SER A 57 -0.51 -3.26 -10.85
N PHE A 58 -0.78 -2.17 -10.13
CA PHE A 58 -0.92 -2.20 -8.67
C PHE A 58 -1.91 -3.27 -8.20
N GLU A 59 -3.08 -3.37 -8.84
CA GLU A 59 -4.11 -4.36 -8.51
C GLU A 59 -3.64 -5.81 -8.73
N HIS A 60 -2.94 -6.10 -9.83
CA HIS A 60 -2.42 -7.44 -10.08
C HIS A 60 -1.29 -7.80 -9.12
N LEU A 61 -0.43 -6.85 -8.79
CA LEU A 61 0.61 -7.03 -7.77
C LEU A 61 0.01 -7.26 -6.38
N ALA A 62 -1.03 -6.52 -6.02
CA ALA A 62 -1.79 -6.74 -4.79
C ALA A 62 -2.36 -8.17 -4.75
N TYR A 63 -2.92 -8.66 -5.85
CA TYR A 63 -3.44 -10.02 -5.93
C TYR A 63 -2.35 -11.08 -5.69
N GLU A 64 -1.17 -10.94 -6.30
CA GLU A 64 -0.05 -11.86 -6.11
C GLU A 64 0.41 -11.89 -4.64
N ILE A 65 0.57 -10.71 -4.03
CA ILE A 65 0.99 -10.58 -2.62
C ILE A 65 -0.09 -11.14 -1.69
N PHE A 66 -1.36 -10.76 -1.88
CA PHE A 66 -2.45 -11.15 -0.98
C PHE A 66 -2.69 -12.66 -1.02
N SER A 67 -2.53 -13.29 -2.19
CA SER A 67 -2.69 -14.74 -2.35
C SER A 67 -1.69 -15.57 -1.55
N LEU A 68 -0.54 -14.98 -1.15
CA LEU A 68 0.42 -15.64 -0.26
C LEU A 68 -0.06 -15.71 1.20
N TYR A 69 -0.97 -14.82 1.60
CA TYR A 69 -1.49 -14.68 2.96
C TYR A 69 -2.96 -15.10 3.10
N ILE A 70 -3.68 -15.22 1.98
CA ILE A 70 -5.11 -15.56 1.95
C ILE A 70 -5.29 -16.89 1.23
N SER A 71 -5.92 -17.86 1.90
CA SER A 71 -6.18 -19.16 1.27
C SER A 71 -7.28 -19.04 0.20
N PRO A 72 -7.13 -19.66 -0.99
CA PRO A 72 -8.19 -19.71 -1.99
C PRO A 72 -9.49 -20.39 -1.52
N SER A 73 -9.43 -21.20 -0.45
CA SER A 73 -10.63 -21.77 0.18
C SER A 73 -11.37 -20.77 1.07
N GLU A 74 -10.71 -19.70 1.52
CA GLU A 74 -11.35 -18.59 2.23
C GLU A 74 -11.84 -17.50 1.28
N ILE A 75 -11.05 -17.14 0.26
CA ILE A 75 -11.46 -16.19 -0.79
C ILE A 75 -11.00 -16.73 -2.15
N PRO A 76 -11.92 -17.20 -3.02
CA PRO A 76 -11.58 -17.62 -4.37
C PRO A 76 -10.89 -16.52 -5.17
N ALA A 77 -10.03 -16.91 -6.11
CA ALA A 77 -9.22 -15.98 -6.90
C ALA A 77 -10.05 -14.89 -7.63
N ALA A 78 -11.20 -15.26 -8.19
CA ALA A 78 -12.09 -14.32 -8.88
C ALA A 78 -12.65 -13.26 -7.90
N ASP A 79 -13.03 -13.69 -6.70
CA ASP A 79 -13.59 -12.82 -5.67
C ASP A 79 -12.52 -11.89 -5.11
N LEU A 80 -11.31 -12.41 -4.85
CA LEU A 80 -10.19 -11.59 -4.38
C LEU A 80 -9.83 -10.51 -5.39
N LYS A 81 -9.75 -10.83 -6.68
CA LYS A 81 -9.54 -9.84 -7.75
C LYS A 81 -10.66 -8.80 -7.78
N GLY A 82 -11.91 -9.23 -7.63
CA GLY A 82 -13.06 -8.33 -7.56
C GLY A 82 -13.01 -7.38 -6.36
N ILE A 83 -12.61 -7.87 -5.18
CA ILE A 83 -12.43 -7.08 -3.95
C ILE A 83 -11.33 -6.03 -4.16
N ILE A 84 -10.17 -6.46 -4.67
CA ILE A 84 -9.02 -5.58 -4.95
C ILE A 84 -9.42 -4.48 -5.94
N HIS A 85 -10.07 -4.85 -7.04
CA HIS A 85 -10.49 -3.89 -8.05
C HIS A 85 -11.44 -2.84 -7.49
N ARG A 86 -12.47 -3.24 -6.74
CA ARG A 86 -13.40 -2.28 -6.08
C ARG A 86 -12.71 -1.40 -5.05
N SER A 87 -11.64 -1.88 -4.43
CA SER A 87 -10.91 -1.12 -3.42
C SER A 87 -10.09 0.00 -4.05
N TYR A 88 -9.37 -0.30 -5.13
CA TYR A 88 -8.43 0.62 -5.74
C TYR A 88 -9.02 1.44 -6.90
N SER A 89 -10.20 1.08 -7.42
CA SER A 89 -10.91 1.92 -8.41
C SER A 89 -11.37 3.27 -7.88
N THR A 90 -11.32 3.49 -6.56
CA THR A 90 -11.63 4.76 -5.90
C THR A 90 -10.46 5.75 -5.89
N PHE A 91 -9.28 5.32 -6.35
CA PHE A 91 -8.10 6.17 -6.46
C PHE A 91 -8.12 6.95 -7.77
N ARG A 92 -7.66 8.20 -7.71
CA ARG A 92 -7.82 9.17 -8.80
C ARG A 92 -6.70 9.15 -9.83
N VAL A 93 -5.66 8.34 -9.57
CA VAL A 93 -4.55 8.11 -10.49
C VAL A 93 -4.48 6.64 -10.84
N LYS A 94 -4.17 6.35 -12.12
CA LYS A 94 -4.15 4.99 -12.66
C LYS A 94 -3.16 4.06 -11.93
N ASP A 95 -2.01 4.60 -11.53
CA ASP A 95 -0.96 3.83 -10.89
C ASP A 95 -1.20 3.63 -9.38
N ILE A 96 -2.29 4.19 -8.84
CA ILE A 96 -2.72 4.14 -7.43
C ILE A 96 -1.75 4.86 -6.49
N THR A 97 -0.47 4.47 -6.53
CA THR A 97 0.63 5.01 -5.71
C THR A 97 1.86 5.34 -6.59
N PRO A 98 1.83 6.45 -7.35
CA PRO A 98 2.95 6.84 -8.21
C PRO A 98 4.18 7.25 -7.39
N THR A 99 5.36 7.03 -7.95
CA THR A 99 6.64 7.49 -7.37
C THR A 99 7.21 8.64 -8.20
N VAL A 100 7.50 9.77 -7.56
CA VAL A 100 8.13 10.94 -8.18
C VAL A 100 9.56 11.10 -7.67
N THR A 101 10.47 11.65 -8.48
CA THR A 101 11.85 11.95 -8.04
C THR A 101 11.93 13.41 -7.64
N LEU A 102 12.29 13.70 -6.39
CA LEU A 102 12.42 15.07 -5.87
C LEU A 102 13.83 15.64 -6.07
N ASP A 103 14.84 14.78 -5.98
CA ASP A 103 16.25 15.15 -6.13
C ASP A 103 17.03 13.97 -6.74
N GLU A 104 17.35 14.09 -8.03
CA GLU A 104 18.14 13.10 -8.76
C GLU A 104 19.58 13.00 -8.26
N LYS A 105 20.16 14.10 -7.76
CA LYS A 105 21.56 14.12 -7.32
C LYS A 105 21.76 13.32 -6.05
N ASN A 106 20.79 13.37 -5.14
CA ASN A 106 20.82 12.65 -3.87
C ASN A 106 19.98 11.36 -3.89
N ASN A 107 19.42 10.98 -5.05
CA ASN A 107 18.53 9.82 -5.22
C ASN A 107 17.34 9.83 -4.23
N ILE A 108 16.72 11.00 -4.05
CA ILE A 108 15.53 11.16 -3.19
C ILE A 108 14.28 11.09 -4.06
N HIS A 109 13.43 10.12 -3.73
CA HIS A 109 12.15 9.86 -4.36
C HIS A 109 11.03 9.99 -3.33
N LEU A 110 9.83 10.28 -3.81
CA LEU A 110 8.63 10.40 -3.02
C LEU A 110 7.55 9.48 -3.58
N LEU A 111 7.03 8.59 -2.73
CA LEU A 111 5.93 7.69 -3.05
C LEU A 111 4.62 8.33 -2.60
N GLU A 112 3.81 8.78 -3.55
CA GLU A 112 2.55 9.45 -3.29
C GLU A 112 1.46 8.44 -2.91
N LEU A 113 1.00 8.47 -1.66
CA LEU A 113 -0.03 7.55 -1.14
C LEU A 113 -1.39 8.23 -0.93
N PHE A 114 -1.54 9.48 -1.34
CA PHE A 114 -2.69 10.33 -1.05
C PHE A 114 -3.72 10.45 -2.20
N HIS A 115 -3.67 9.58 -3.19
CA HIS A 115 -4.59 9.64 -4.35
C HIS A 115 -5.94 8.94 -4.12
N GLY A 116 -6.12 8.32 -2.95
CA GLY A 116 -7.38 7.73 -2.51
C GLY A 116 -8.46 8.77 -2.18
N PRO A 117 -9.67 8.33 -1.84
CA PRO A 117 -10.84 9.20 -1.66
C PRO A 117 -10.73 10.22 -0.53
N THR A 118 -9.84 10.00 0.45
CA THR A 118 -9.70 10.89 1.62
C THR A 118 -8.36 11.60 1.67
N PHE A 119 -7.58 11.49 0.59
CA PHE A 119 -6.32 12.20 0.42
C PHE A 119 -5.23 11.79 1.42
N ALA A 120 -5.26 10.54 1.89
CA ALA A 120 -4.28 10.01 2.83
C ALA A 120 -3.98 8.53 2.59
N PHE A 121 -2.78 8.09 2.95
CA PHE A 121 -2.30 6.71 2.73
C PHE A 121 -3.20 5.62 3.33
N LYS A 122 -3.94 5.97 4.38
CA LYS A 122 -4.86 5.05 5.08
C LYS A 122 -5.94 4.51 4.14
N ASP A 123 -6.24 5.22 3.05
CA ASP A 123 -7.17 4.77 2.01
C ASP A 123 -6.76 3.43 1.40
N VAL A 124 -5.46 3.18 1.18
CA VAL A 124 -4.97 1.93 0.59
C VAL A 124 -5.43 0.72 1.42
N ALA A 125 -5.33 0.84 2.74
CA ALA A 125 -5.72 -0.20 3.67
C ALA A 125 -7.23 -0.27 3.90
N LEU A 126 -7.89 0.88 4.09
CA LEU A 126 -9.27 0.93 4.58
C LEU A 126 -10.31 0.69 3.47
N GLN A 127 -10.00 1.02 2.21
CA GLN A 127 -10.83 0.59 1.08
C GLN A 127 -10.85 -0.93 0.95
N PHE A 128 -9.70 -1.59 1.13
CA PHE A 128 -9.60 -3.05 1.11
C PHE A 128 -10.31 -3.69 2.31
N LEU A 129 -10.07 -3.20 3.53
CA LEU A 129 -10.68 -3.72 4.74
C LEU A 129 -12.21 -3.64 4.70
N GLY A 130 -12.77 -2.52 4.25
CA GLY A 130 -14.23 -2.38 4.17
C GLY A 130 -14.88 -3.33 3.18
N ASN A 131 -14.24 -3.57 2.02
CA ASN A 131 -14.70 -4.59 1.08
C ASN A 131 -14.56 -6.02 1.63
N LEU A 132 -13.56 -6.31 2.46
CA LEU A 132 -13.43 -7.61 3.13
C LEU A 132 -14.53 -7.84 4.16
N PHE A 133 -14.84 -6.84 4.99
CA PHE A 133 -15.93 -6.95 5.97
C PHE A 133 -17.25 -7.27 5.28
N GLU A 134 -17.62 -6.49 4.26
CA GLU A 134 -18.82 -6.72 3.49
C GLU A 134 -18.82 -8.12 2.87
N TYR A 135 -17.73 -8.54 2.22
CA TYR A 135 -17.64 -9.87 1.60
C TYR A 135 -17.89 -11.00 2.60
N PHE A 136 -17.22 -10.99 3.76
CA PHE A 136 -17.37 -12.03 4.76
C PHE A 136 -18.74 -12.02 5.41
N LEU A 137 -19.28 -10.84 5.73
CA LEU A 137 -20.60 -10.72 6.37
C LEU A 137 -21.72 -11.13 5.41
N VAL A 138 -21.66 -10.69 4.14
CA VAL A 138 -22.62 -11.12 3.11
C VAL A 138 -22.63 -12.63 2.99
N ARG A 139 -21.46 -13.26 2.88
CA ARG A 139 -21.34 -14.73 2.81
C ARG A 139 -21.91 -15.42 4.04
N ARG A 140 -21.57 -14.97 5.25
CA ARG A 140 -22.11 -15.52 6.51
C ARG A 140 -23.61 -15.35 6.66
N ASN A 141 -24.17 -14.37 5.97
CA ASN A 141 -25.57 -13.99 6.03
C ASN A 141 -26.42 -14.49 4.85
N GLU A 142 -25.87 -15.26 3.90
CA GLU A 142 -26.60 -15.76 2.72
C GLU A 142 -27.90 -16.48 3.08
N ASN A 143 -27.87 -17.27 4.17
CA ASN A 143 -29.01 -18.06 4.64
C ASN A 143 -29.65 -17.50 5.92
N LYS A 144 -29.43 -16.22 6.22
CA LYS A 144 -29.92 -15.55 7.44
C LYS A 144 -30.81 -14.36 7.09
N THR A 145 -31.91 -14.21 7.81
CA THR A 145 -32.89 -13.13 7.63
C THR A 145 -33.23 -12.44 8.95
N GLY A 146 -33.67 -11.19 8.87
CA GLY A 146 -33.97 -10.35 10.04
C GLY A 146 -32.83 -10.35 11.06
N ARG A 147 -33.18 -10.45 12.35
CA ARG A 147 -32.25 -10.45 13.49
C ARG A 147 -31.28 -11.62 13.59
N SER A 148 -31.46 -12.67 12.78
CA SER A 148 -30.48 -13.76 12.73
C SER A 148 -29.22 -13.38 11.96
N ARG A 149 -29.28 -12.34 11.10
CA ARG A 149 -28.13 -11.83 10.35
C ARG A 149 -27.06 -11.30 11.30
N GLU A 150 -25.81 -11.55 10.96
CA GLU A 150 -24.65 -10.95 11.60
C GLU A 150 -24.51 -9.51 11.14
N HIS A 151 -24.33 -8.58 12.07
CA HIS A 151 -24.08 -7.17 11.79
C HIS A 151 -22.84 -6.72 12.55
N LEU A 152 -21.96 -5.96 11.90
CA LEU A 152 -20.73 -5.47 12.49
C LEU A 152 -20.88 -3.99 12.84
N THR A 153 -20.74 -3.65 14.12
CA THR A 153 -20.80 -2.26 14.57
C THR A 153 -19.40 -1.74 14.79
N VAL A 154 -18.94 -0.95 13.84
CA VAL A 154 -17.61 -0.41 13.87
C VAL A 154 -17.58 0.88 14.68
N VAL A 155 -16.72 0.95 15.70
CA VAL A 155 -16.58 2.15 16.55
C VAL A 155 -15.11 2.59 16.60
N GLY A 156 -14.87 3.89 16.44
CA GLY A 156 -13.53 4.46 16.50
C GLY A 156 -13.52 5.91 16.97
N ALA A 157 -12.33 6.39 17.30
CA ALA A 157 -12.06 7.79 17.62
C ALA A 157 -11.03 8.34 16.62
N THR A 158 -11.09 9.64 16.32
CA THR A 158 -10.12 10.29 15.45
C THR A 158 -9.81 11.73 15.84
N SER A 159 -8.59 12.17 15.52
CA SER A 159 -8.19 13.58 15.41
C SER A 159 -8.39 14.15 14.00
N GLY A 160 -8.93 13.37 13.04
CA GLY A 160 -9.25 13.81 11.68
C GLY A 160 -9.09 12.69 10.65
N ASP A 161 -7.87 12.49 10.15
CA ASP A 161 -7.56 11.63 8.99
C ASP A 161 -8.02 10.17 9.09
N THR A 162 -7.88 9.57 10.28
CA THR A 162 -8.19 8.15 10.43
C THR A 162 -9.70 7.92 10.32
N GLY A 163 -10.50 8.86 10.83
CA GLY A 163 -11.95 8.81 10.75
C GLY A 163 -12.45 8.95 9.32
N SER A 164 -11.92 9.90 8.55
CA SER A 164 -12.31 10.05 7.13
C SER A 164 -12.05 8.76 6.35
N ALA A 165 -10.84 8.20 6.45
CA ALA A 165 -10.48 6.98 5.72
C ALA A 165 -11.33 5.76 6.16
N ALA A 166 -11.68 5.67 7.45
CA ALA A 166 -12.59 4.64 7.97
C ALA A 166 -14.01 4.79 7.40
N ILE A 167 -14.55 6.00 7.42
CA ILE A 167 -15.88 6.31 6.88
C ILE A 167 -15.92 5.97 5.39
N TYR A 168 -14.96 6.43 4.60
CA TYR A 168 -14.97 6.15 3.15
C TYR A 168 -14.70 4.69 2.82
N GLY A 169 -14.01 3.94 3.69
CA GLY A 169 -13.85 2.49 3.53
C GLY A 169 -15.14 1.71 3.82
N LEU A 170 -15.98 2.22 4.74
CA LEU A 170 -17.14 1.51 5.28
C LEU A 170 -18.50 2.07 4.85
N ARG A 171 -18.54 3.26 4.23
CA ARG A 171 -19.78 3.86 3.74
C ARG A 171 -20.47 2.94 2.74
N GLY A 172 -21.77 2.75 2.94
CA GLY A 172 -22.61 1.91 2.09
C GLY A 172 -22.34 0.41 2.17
N LYS A 173 -21.42 -0.06 3.03
CA LYS A 173 -21.12 -1.49 3.18
C LYS A 173 -22.27 -2.22 3.87
N LYS A 174 -22.71 -3.32 3.26
CA LYS A 174 -23.82 -4.12 3.77
C LYS A 174 -23.45 -4.82 5.09
N ASP A 175 -24.43 -4.87 6.01
CA ASP A 175 -24.33 -5.46 7.34
C ASP A 175 -23.21 -4.84 8.23
N VAL A 176 -22.81 -3.59 7.95
CA VAL A 176 -21.81 -2.84 8.71
C VAL A 176 -22.34 -1.44 9.02
N SER A 177 -22.26 -1.00 10.27
CA SER A 177 -22.42 0.41 10.66
C SER A 177 -21.09 0.96 11.15
N VAL A 178 -20.81 2.24 10.92
CA VAL A 178 -19.58 2.91 11.38
C VAL A 178 -19.91 4.15 12.21
N PHE A 179 -19.34 4.20 13.42
CA PHE A 179 -19.46 5.29 14.38
C PHE A 179 -18.07 5.87 14.63
N ILE A 180 -17.84 7.09 14.17
CA ILE A 180 -16.57 7.81 14.37
C ILE A 180 -16.79 8.97 15.33
N MET A 181 -16.13 8.89 16.49
CA MET A 181 -16.03 9.97 17.46
C MET A 181 -14.89 10.92 17.09
N HIS A 182 -15.15 12.21 17.21
CA HIS A 182 -14.14 13.25 17.10
C HIS A 182 -14.41 14.35 18.13
N PRO A 183 -13.36 14.99 18.68
CA PRO A 183 -13.54 16.10 19.59
C PRO A 183 -14.14 17.31 18.87
N GLN A 184 -15.24 17.83 19.40
CA GLN A 184 -15.94 19.00 18.85
C GLN A 184 -14.99 20.19 18.74
N GLY A 185 -14.88 20.75 17.53
CA GLY A 185 -14.08 21.94 17.25
C GLY A 185 -12.56 21.76 17.31
N LYS A 186 -12.05 20.53 17.40
CA LYS A 186 -10.60 20.22 17.46
C LYS A 186 -10.10 19.39 16.28
N VAL A 187 -10.90 19.29 15.22
CA VAL A 187 -10.52 18.69 13.93
C VAL A 187 -10.53 19.82 12.89
N SER A 188 -9.61 19.80 11.93
CA SER A 188 -9.60 20.83 10.88
C SER A 188 -10.91 20.81 10.09
N ALA A 189 -11.34 21.98 9.60
CA ALA A 189 -12.62 22.13 8.90
C ALA A 189 -12.75 21.18 7.70
N VAL A 190 -11.69 21.02 6.92
CA VAL A 190 -11.64 20.09 5.79
C VAL A 190 -11.78 18.63 6.24
N GLN A 191 -11.07 18.20 7.28
CA GLN A 191 -11.15 16.83 7.80
C GLN A 191 -12.53 16.54 8.42
N GLU A 192 -13.10 17.47 9.18
CA GLU A 192 -14.46 17.35 9.71
C GLU A 192 -15.50 17.27 8.59
N ALA A 193 -15.38 18.11 7.56
CA ALA A 193 -16.28 18.10 6.42
C ALA A 193 -16.16 16.80 5.61
N GLN A 194 -14.96 16.24 5.42
CA GLN A 194 -14.79 14.91 4.82
C GLN A 194 -15.57 13.84 5.58
N MET A 195 -15.63 13.92 6.91
CA MET A 195 -16.36 12.94 7.71
C MET A 195 -17.87 13.18 7.71
N THR A 196 -18.29 14.41 8.02
CA THR A 196 -19.68 14.75 8.35
C THR A 196 -20.57 14.97 7.14
N THR A 197 -20.02 15.19 5.95
CA THR A 197 -20.81 15.37 4.71
C THR A 197 -21.15 14.05 4.00
N VAL A 198 -20.74 12.93 4.58
CA VAL A 198 -21.10 11.58 4.10
C VAL A 198 -22.49 11.22 4.64
N MET A 199 -23.48 11.17 3.73
CA MET A 199 -24.89 10.97 4.07
C MET A 199 -25.34 9.50 4.04
N ASP A 200 -24.44 8.55 3.79
CA ASP A 200 -24.76 7.13 3.78
C ASP A 200 -25.41 6.71 5.11
N ALA A 201 -26.47 5.89 5.03
CA ALA A 201 -27.31 5.57 6.18
C ALA A 201 -26.52 4.93 7.33
N ASN A 202 -25.52 4.10 6.99
CA ASN A 202 -24.69 3.35 7.91
C ASN A 202 -23.50 4.12 8.51
N VAL A 203 -23.36 5.42 8.18
CA VAL A 203 -22.30 6.29 8.67
C VAL A 203 -22.83 7.25 9.72
N HIS A 204 -22.16 7.25 10.88
CA HIS A 204 -22.52 8.07 12.04
C HIS A 204 -21.31 8.80 12.58
N ASN A 205 -21.33 10.12 12.49
CA ASN A 205 -20.33 10.97 13.10
C ASN A 205 -20.82 11.44 14.46
N LEU A 206 -19.98 11.25 15.49
CA LEU A 206 -20.26 11.65 16.85
C LEU A 206 -19.30 12.75 17.25
N ALA A 207 -19.78 13.99 17.34
CA ALA A 207 -18.98 15.07 17.90
C ALA A 207 -19.08 15.03 19.42
N VAL A 208 -17.92 14.94 20.08
CA VAL A 208 -17.82 14.75 21.53
C VAL A 208 -17.31 16.05 22.17
N ASP A 209 -18.00 16.54 23.20
CA ASP A 209 -17.47 17.59 24.06
C ASP A 209 -16.24 17.04 24.81
N GLY A 210 -15.03 17.41 24.40
CA GLY A 210 -13.83 16.90 25.04
C GLY A 210 -12.55 16.98 24.21
N THR A 211 -11.59 16.15 24.56
CA THR A 211 -10.33 15.93 23.83
C THR A 211 -10.41 14.68 22.96
N PHE A 212 -9.38 14.46 22.15
CA PHE A 212 -9.22 13.19 21.44
C PHE A 212 -9.09 12.01 22.42
N ASP A 213 -8.45 12.20 23.57
CA ASP A 213 -8.32 11.17 24.60
C ASP A 213 -9.64 10.81 25.25
N ASP A 214 -10.51 11.80 25.52
CA ASP A 214 -11.89 11.54 25.97
C ASP A 214 -12.60 10.59 24.96
N CYS A 215 -12.43 10.83 23.66
CA CYS A 215 -12.99 9.97 22.61
C CYS A 215 -12.36 8.56 22.65
N GLN A 216 -11.04 8.46 22.80
CA GLN A 216 -10.36 7.16 22.91
C GLN A 216 -10.81 6.37 24.13
N ASP A 217 -10.98 7.02 25.27
CA ASP A 217 -11.41 6.39 26.50
C ASP A 217 -12.86 5.92 26.41
N PHE A 218 -13.73 6.66 25.74
CA PHE A 218 -15.09 6.22 25.44
C PHE A 218 -15.10 4.99 24.55
N VAL A 219 -14.24 4.93 23.52
CA VAL A 219 -14.06 3.71 22.71
C VAL A 219 -13.66 2.54 23.61
N LYS A 220 -12.62 2.69 24.44
CA LYS A 220 -12.14 1.61 25.34
C LYS A 220 -13.24 1.12 26.28
N ALA A 221 -14.00 2.05 26.87
CA ALA A 221 -15.10 1.72 27.78
C ALA A 221 -16.22 0.94 27.06
N LEU A 222 -16.59 1.34 25.84
CA LEU A 222 -17.56 0.59 25.01
C LEU A 222 -17.08 -0.83 24.71
N PHE A 223 -15.80 -1.00 24.37
CA PHE A 223 -15.22 -2.33 24.16
C PHE A 223 -15.13 -3.17 25.44
N ALA A 224 -15.14 -2.56 26.62
CA ALA A 224 -15.19 -3.25 27.90
C ALA A 224 -16.62 -3.59 28.37
N ASP A 225 -17.66 -2.98 27.77
CA ASP A 225 -19.06 -3.22 28.14
C ASP A 225 -19.56 -4.58 27.59
N PRO A 226 -19.87 -5.57 28.45
CA PRO A 226 -20.33 -6.87 28.00
C PRO A 226 -21.69 -6.82 27.28
N GLU A 227 -22.56 -5.88 27.63
CA GLU A 227 -23.92 -5.82 27.10
C GLU A 227 -23.93 -5.43 25.61
N ILE A 228 -23.24 -4.34 25.25
CA ILE A 228 -23.16 -3.91 23.85
C ILE A 228 -22.32 -4.89 23.01
N ASN A 229 -21.25 -5.46 23.56
CA ASN A 229 -20.44 -6.45 22.84
C ASN A 229 -21.24 -7.70 22.48
N LYS A 230 -22.13 -8.15 23.38
CA LYS A 230 -23.00 -9.30 23.14
C LYS A 230 -24.05 -9.05 22.05
N THR A 231 -24.56 -7.82 21.97
CA THR A 231 -25.75 -7.50 21.17
C THR A 231 -25.42 -6.84 19.83
N HIS A 232 -24.36 -6.03 19.74
CA HIS A 232 -24.04 -5.19 18.58
C HIS A 232 -22.70 -5.54 17.91
N ARG A 233 -21.94 -6.51 18.46
CA ARG A 233 -20.68 -7.03 17.89
C ARG A 233 -19.72 -5.91 17.49
N LEU A 234 -19.20 -5.23 18.51
CA LEU A 234 -18.30 -4.12 18.27
C LEU A 234 -17.01 -4.58 17.58
N ALA A 235 -16.58 -3.82 16.58
CA ALA A 235 -15.28 -3.96 15.95
C ALA A 235 -14.58 -2.61 15.85
N ALA A 236 -13.26 -2.62 15.95
CA ALA A 236 -12.48 -1.40 15.89
C ALA A 236 -11.89 -1.22 14.49
N VAL A 237 -11.83 0.02 13.98
CA VAL A 237 -11.07 0.37 12.74
C VAL A 237 -9.62 0.68 13.05
N ASN A 238 -9.09 0.09 14.11
CA ASN A 238 -7.79 0.49 14.64
C ASN A 238 -6.68 0.11 13.65
N SER A 239 -5.53 0.76 13.79
CA SER A 239 -4.29 0.53 13.02
C SER A 239 -3.74 -0.90 13.14
N ILE A 240 -4.37 -1.73 13.97
CA ILE A 240 -3.90 -3.06 14.33
C ILE A 240 -4.50 -4.18 13.48
N ASN A 241 -5.56 -3.96 12.69
CA ASN A 241 -6.15 -5.04 11.89
C ASN A 241 -5.12 -5.57 10.86
N TRP A 242 -4.94 -6.89 10.78
CA TRP A 242 -3.93 -7.50 9.91
C TRP A 242 -4.11 -7.13 8.43
N ALA A 243 -5.35 -7.04 7.94
CA ALA A 243 -5.61 -6.69 6.54
C ALA A 243 -5.09 -5.30 6.17
N ARG A 244 -4.94 -4.39 7.14
CA ARG A 244 -4.33 -3.08 6.90
C ARG A 244 -2.86 -3.21 6.57
N ILE A 245 -2.11 -3.98 7.37
CA ILE A 245 -0.69 -4.24 7.14
C ILE A 245 -0.50 -4.96 5.80
N LEU A 246 -1.32 -5.97 5.52
CA LEU A 246 -1.27 -6.74 4.27
C LEU A 246 -1.43 -5.83 3.04
N ALA A 247 -2.43 -4.95 3.03
CA ALA A 247 -2.66 -4.04 1.91
C ALA A 247 -1.48 -3.09 1.67
N GLN A 248 -0.84 -2.66 2.74
CA GLN A 248 0.29 -1.73 2.69
C GLN A 248 1.56 -2.35 2.10
N ILE A 249 1.72 -3.68 2.14
CA ILE A 249 2.89 -4.37 1.55
C ILE A 249 2.99 -4.06 0.04
N THR A 250 1.85 -3.90 -0.66
CA THR A 250 1.81 -3.73 -2.11
C THR A 250 2.63 -2.54 -2.61
N TYR A 251 2.52 -1.37 -1.96
CA TYR A 251 3.19 -0.18 -2.48
C TYR A 251 4.71 -0.20 -2.31
N TYR A 252 5.25 -1.00 -1.37
CA TYR A 252 6.71 -1.21 -1.27
C TYR A 252 7.27 -1.97 -2.48
N PHE A 253 6.58 -3.05 -2.90
CA PHE A 253 6.95 -3.76 -4.12
C PHE A 253 6.72 -2.89 -5.35
N TYR A 254 5.58 -2.18 -5.39
CA TYR A 254 5.22 -1.36 -6.55
C TYR A 254 6.19 -0.20 -6.79
N SER A 255 6.57 0.53 -5.75
CA SER A 255 7.54 1.63 -5.87
C SER A 255 8.94 1.13 -6.18
N TYR A 256 9.35 -0.02 -5.63
CA TYR A 256 10.60 -0.68 -6.02
C TYR A 256 10.60 -0.96 -7.53
N PHE A 257 9.54 -1.55 -8.07
CA PHE A 257 9.44 -1.82 -9.50
C PHE A 257 9.33 -0.56 -10.37
N GLN A 258 8.70 0.52 -9.89
CA GLN A 258 8.75 1.82 -10.56
C GLN A 258 10.19 2.31 -10.66
N LEU A 259 10.97 2.20 -9.58
CA LEU A 259 12.33 2.68 -9.52
C LEU A 259 13.31 1.86 -10.37
N ILE A 260 13.30 0.52 -10.29
CA ILE A 260 14.27 -0.30 -11.06
C ILE A 260 14.09 -0.22 -12.57
N ARG A 261 12.92 0.26 -13.03
CA ARG A 261 12.64 0.51 -14.45
C ARG A 261 13.19 1.85 -14.90
N GLN A 262 13.62 2.72 -13.98
CA GLN A 262 14.24 4.00 -14.33
C GLN A 262 15.69 3.78 -14.77
N PRO A 263 16.18 4.48 -15.80
CA PRO A 263 17.57 4.39 -16.24
C PRO A 263 18.60 4.80 -15.17
N SER A 264 18.18 5.59 -14.18
CA SER A 264 19.00 6.03 -13.04
C SER A 264 19.31 4.89 -12.07
N PHE A 265 18.51 3.81 -12.05
CA PHE A 265 18.73 2.68 -11.15
C PHE A 265 19.79 1.73 -11.73
N LEU A 266 21.00 1.81 -11.18
CA LEU A 266 22.14 0.99 -11.59
C LEU A 266 22.11 -0.42 -10.94
N PRO A 267 22.78 -1.44 -11.52
CA PRO A 267 22.82 -2.80 -10.94
C PRO A 267 23.35 -2.90 -9.50
N ALA A 268 24.21 -1.96 -9.07
CA ALA A 268 24.74 -1.90 -7.70
C ALA A 268 23.91 -1.01 -6.76
N SER A 269 22.77 -0.49 -7.23
CA SER A 269 21.90 0.38 -6.45
C SER A 269 21.16 -0.40 -5.38
N THR A 270 20.98 0.23 -4.23
CA THR A 270 20.17 -0.29 -3.13
C THR A 270 18.98 0.63 -2.91
N VAL A 271 17.95 0.13 -2.22
CA VAL A 271 16.75 0.93 -1.89
C VAL A 271 16.58 0.98 -0.39
N ARG A 272 16.42 2.19 0.15
CA ARG A 272 15.96 2.45 1.51
C ARG A 272 14.57 3.08 1.45
N PHE A 273 13.68 2.61 2.32
CA PHE A 273 12.37 3.23 2.48
C PHE A 273 12.39 4.13 3.70
N VAL A 274 11.89 5.36 3.55
CA VAL A 274 11.85 6.34 4.64
C VAL A 274 10.40 6.67 4.94
N VAL A 275 9.98 6.35 6.16
CA VAL A 275 8.55 6.31 6.51
C VAL A 275 8.28 7.26 7.67
N PRO A 276 7.49 8.34 7.45
CA PRO A 276 6.89 9.12 8.53
C PRO A 276 6.03 8.18 9.40
N THR A 277 6.48 7.92 10.63
CA THR A 277 5.98 6.81 11.43
C THR A 277 5.38 7.29 12.74
N GLY A 278 4.07 7.06 12.90
CA GLY A 278 3.38 7.04 14.19
C GLY A 278 3.23 5.60 14.70
N ASN A 279 2.06 5.00 14.47
CA ASN A 279 1.67 3.67 14.98
C ASN A 279 2.36 2.43 14.35
N PHE A 280 3.51 2.61 13.68
CA PHE A 280 4.37 1.56 13.09
C PHE A 280 3.78 0.66 11.99
N GLY A 281 2.48 0.75 11.68
CA GLY A 281 1.83 -0.16 10.73
C GLY A 281 2.36 -0.07 9.29
N ASP A 282 2.64 1.16 8.84
CA ASP A 282 3.18 1.43 7.50
C ASP A 282 4.57 0.81 7.33
N ILE A 283 5.55 1.24 8.13
CA ILE A 283 6.91 0.70 8.06
C ILE A 283 7.00 -0.79 8.36
N LEU A 284 6.07 -1.32 9.18
CA LEU A 284 5.96 -2.76 9.41
C LEU A 284 5.57 -3.51 8.13
N ALA A 285 4.72 -2.95 7.28
CA ALA A 285 4.43 -3.54 5.98
C ALA A 285 5.69 -3.57 5.08
N GLY A 286 6.54 -2.54 5.17
CA GLY A 286 7.87 -2.53 4.54
C GLY A 286 8.79 -3.62 5.09
N TYR A 287 8.71 -3.89 6.39
CA TYR A 287 9.40 -5.02 7.01
C TYR A 287 8.90 -6.37 6.48
N PHE A 288 7.58 -6.58 6.39
CA PHE A 288 7.05 -7.79 5.75
C PHE A 288 7.53 -7.92 4.30
N ALA A 289 7.52 -6.84 3.51
CA ALA A 289 8.02 -6.86 2.14
C ALA A 289 9.51 -7.27 2.07
N LYS A 290 10.36 -6.67 2.90
CA LYS A 290 11.77 -7.02 3.01
C LYS A 290 11.96 -8.49 3.40
N ARG A 291 11.22 -8.97 4.41
CA ARG A 291 11.29 -10.34 4.92
C ARG A 291 10.76 -11.39 3.94
N MET A 292 9.84 -11.01 3.06
CA MET A 292 9.41 -11.85 1.93
C MET A 292 10.52 -12.04 0.89
N GLY A 293 11.42 -11.05 0.75
CA GLY A 293 12.58 -11.09 -0.16
C GLY A 293 12.73 -9.85 -1.05
N LEU A 294 11.97 -8.78 -0.80
CA LEU A 294 12.20 -7.49 -1.48
C LEU A 294 13.62 -6.99 -1.13
N PRO A 295 14.47 -6.61 -2.12
CA PRO A 295 15.84 -6.19 -1.86
C PRO A 295 15.91 -4.74 -1.35
N ALA A 296 15.37 -4.53 -0.15
CA ALA A 296 15.48 -3.30 0.61
C ALA A 296 16.64 -3.38 1.60
N GLU A 297 17.47 -2.34 1.65
CA GLU A 297 18.61 -2.27 2.56
C GLU A 297 18.15 -1.99 3.99
N LYS A 298 17.88 -0.73 4.36
CA LYS A 298 17.31 -0.36 5.66
C LYS A 298 15.94 0.29 5.50
N LEU A 299 15.10 0.07 6.52
CA LEU A 299 13.84 0.78 6.71
C LEU A 299 14.08 1.92 7.70
N VAL A 300 13.86 3.16 7.27
CA VAL A 300 14.16 4.36 8.05
C VAL A 300 12.88 4.88 8.70
N VAL A 301 12.82 4.82 10.03
CA VAL A 301 11.75 5.38 10.85
C VAL A 301 11.97 6.88 11.00
N ALA A 302 11.09 7.70 10.43
CA ALA A 302 11.09 9.15 10.63
C ALA A 302 9.99 9.51 11.63
N THR A 303 10.36 9.99 12.82
CA THR A 303 9.41 10.49 13.82
C THR A 303 9.41 12.01 13.81
N ASN A 304 8.29 12.60 14.24
CA ASN A 304 8.30 13.97 14.73
C ASN A 304 8.93 14.01 16.13
N GLU A 305 8.59 15.02 16.92
CA GLU A 305 9.11 15.20 18.27
C GLU A 305 8.59 14.15 19.28
N ASN A 306 7.50 13.45 18.97
CA ASN A 306 7.03 12.28 19.70
C ASN A 306 7.85 11.05 19.30
N ASP A 307 9.02 10.92 19.91
CA ASP A 307 10.15 10.17 19.38
C ASP A 307 10.41 8.83 20.08
N ILE A 308 9.38 8.22 20.71
CA ILE A 308 9.51 6.94 21.44
C ILE A 308 10.19 5.84 20.62
N LEU A 309 9.89 5.78 19.32
CA LEU A 309 10.54 4.87 18.40
C LEU A 309 12.01 5.24 18.20
N HIS A 310 12.33 6.49 17.90
CA HIS A 310 13.72 6.92 17.73
C HIS A 310 14.57 6.60 18.97
N ARG A 311 14.08 6.90 20.18
CA ARG A 311 14.76 6.58 21.45
C ARG A 311 14.98 5.09 21.66
N PHE A 312 14.03 4.25 21.25
CA PHE A 312 14.22 2.80 21.27
C PHE A 312 15.41 2.38 20.40
N TRP A 313 15.51 2.87 19.16
CA TRP A 313 16.66 2.54 18.30
C TRP A 313 18.00 3.10 18.81
N GLN A 314 17.99 4.20 19.56
CA GLN A 314 19.21 4.76 20.17
C GLN A 314 19.67 3.98 21.40
N SER A 315 18.74 3.47 22.23
CA SER A 315 19.07 3.03 23.59
C SER A 315 18.55 1.65 24.02
N GLY A 316 17.63 1.07 23.23
CA GLY A 316 16.87 -0.13 23.59
C GLY A 316 15.77 0.12 24.63
N LYS A 317 15.49 1.38 24.98
CA LYS A 317 14.41 1.74 25.90
C LYS A 317 13.16 2.16 25.15
N TYR A 318 12.02 1.60 25.53
CA TYR A 318 10.71 1.96 25.00
C TYR A 318 9.86 2.52 26.15
N GLU A 319 9.84 3.84 26.29
CA GLU A 319 9.29 4.54 27.47
C GLU A 319 8.32 5.64 27.02
N LYS A 320 7.14 5.71 27.63
CA LYS A 320 6.09 6.70 27.29
C LYS A 320 6.56 8.14 27.47
N GLN A 321 7.30 8.43 28.55
CA GLN A 321 7.74 9.77 28.92
C GLN A 321 9.25 9.95 28.70
N PRO A 322 9.70 10.69 27.69
CA PRO A 322 11.07 11.17 27.62
C PRO A 322 11.28 12.57 28.20
N VAL A 323 10.25 13.41 28.17
CA VAL A 323 10.36 14.85 28.46
C VAL A 323 9.62 15.19 29.75
N HIS A 324 10.26 15.98 30.61
CA HIS A 324 9.67 16.52 31.84
C HIS A 324 9.76 18.05 31.80
N GLY A 325 8.76 18.77 32.35
CA GLY A 325 8.78 20.23 32.46
C GLY A 325 8.24 20.95 31.21
N LYS A 326 8.60 22.24 31.02
CA LYS A 326 8.08 23.11 29.94
C LYS A 326 8.28 22.56 28.53
N GLU A 327 9.25 21.67 28.35
CA GLU A 327 9.55 21.04 27.06
C GLU A 327 8.51 19.97 26.68
N ALA A 328 7.72 19.49 27.65
CA ALA A 328 6.55 18.64 27.43
C ALA A 328 5.28 19.47 27.14
N GLU A 329 5.32 20.79 27.32
CA GLU A 329 4.27 21.70 26.86
C GLU A 329 4.45 21.92 25.34
N GLY A 330 3.35 21.86 24.59
CA GLY A 330 3.30 21.88 23.13
C GLY A 330 1.91 22.28 22.63
N GLY A 331 1.78 22.46 21.31
CA GLY A 331 0.61 23.06 20.67
C GLY A 331 0.95 24.40 20.02
N ILE A 332 0.28 24.74 18.93
CA ILE A 332 0.42 26.05 18.28
C ILE A 332 -0.66 26.95 18.92
N PRO A 333 -0.34 28.06 19.60
CA PRO A 333 -1.33 28.87 20.30
C PRO A 333 -2.58 29.22 19.46
N GLU A 334 -2.39 29.36 18.15
CA GLU A 334 -3.41 29.65 17.15
C GLU A 334 -4.42 28.51 16.89
N ASP A 335 -4.06 27.25 17.12
CA ASP A 335 -4.98 26.10 16.97
C ASP A 335 -5.83 25.84 18.24
N GLY A 336 -5.50 26.53 19.35
CA GLY A 336 -6.23 26.46 20.60
C GLY A 336 -6.12 25.10 21.31
N VAL A 337 -5.22 24.23 20.87
CA VAL A 337 -4.96 22.92 21.47
C VAL A 337 -3.76 23.04 22.43
N LYS A 338 -3.75 22.20 23.47
CA LYS A 338 -2.77 22.25 24.56
C LYS A 338 -2.19 20.86 24.69
N ALA A 339 -0.86 20.77 24.80
CA ALA A 339 -0.20 19.50 25.08
C ALA A 339 -0.81 18.74 26.24
N ASP A 340 -0.88 17.44 26.06
CA ASP A 340 -1.51 16.50 26.97
C ASP A 340 -0.71 16.37 28.28
N GLU A 341 -1.41 16.30 29.42
CA GLU A 341 -0.78 16.06 30.73
C GLU A 341 -0.06 14.70 30.77
N GLY A 342 -0.42 13.77 29.88
CA GLY A 342 0.19 12.47 29.65
C GLY A 342 1.36 12.47 28.65
N GLY A 343 1.91 13.64 28.28
CA GLY A 343 3.26 13.77 27.69
C GLY A 343 3.36 13.56 26.18
N VAL A 344 2.25 13.64 25.44
CA VAL A 344 2.26 13.76 23.98
C VAL A 344 2.41 15.23 23.60
N LYS A 345 3.44 15.56 22.82
CA LYS A 345 3.64 16.91 22.28
C LYS A 345 2.80 17.06 21.02
N GLU A 346 1.99 18.11 20.95
CA GLU A 346 1.31 18.48 19.71
C GLU A 346 2.32 19.09 18.72
N THR A 347 2.29 18.61 17.49
CA THR A 347 3.19 19.03 16.40
C THR A 347 2.43 19.42 15.14
N LEU A 348 3.14 19.90 14.12
CA LEU A 348 2.57 20.14 12.78
C LEU A 348 2.12 18.85 12.07
N SER A 349 2.41 17.67 12.65
CA SER A 349 2.15 16.36 12.06
C SER A 349 1.28 15.48 12.99
N PRO A 350 0.04 15.91 13.28
CA PRO A 350 -0.78 15.34 14.36
C PRO A 350 -1.17 13.88 14.18
N ALA A 351 -1.07 13.31 12.96
CA ALA A 351 -1.31 11.89 12.74
C ALA A 351 -0.16 10.99 13.24
N MET A 352 0.98 11.59 13.62
CA MET A 352 2.17 10.94 14.18
C MET A 352 2.37 11.22 15.67
N ASP A 353 1.56 12.10 16.28
CA ASP A 353 1.63 12.43 17.69
C ASP A 353 1.12 11.25 18.54
N ILE A 354 2.05 10.37 18.93
CA ILE A 354 1.75 9.12 19.63
C ILE A 354 2.59 8.94 20.88
N LEU A 355 1.95 8.45 21.95
CA LEU A 355 2.65 8.04 23.17
C LEU A 355 3.22 6.62 23.07
N VAL A 356 2.49 5.72 22.40
CA VAL A 356 2.83 4.32 22.22
C VAL A 356 2.47 3.94 20.79
N SER A 357 3.42 3.31 20.11
CA SER A 357 3.24 2.84 18.74
C SER A 357 2.62 1.44 18.71
N SER A 358 1.35 1.34 18.31
CA SER A 358 0.57 0.10 18.47
C SER A 358 1.17 -1.12 17.74
N ASN A 359 1.65 -0.96 16.51
CA ASN A 359 2.17 -2.10 15.73
C ASN A 359 3.62 -2.47 16.06
N PHE A 360 4.29 -1.71 16.91
CA PHE A 360 5.67 -2.01 17.32
C PHE A 360 5.75 -3.36 18.05
N GLU A 361 4.68 -3.75 18.75
CA GLU A 361 4.51 -5.10 19.33
C GLU A 361 4.76 -6.23 18.33
N ARG A 362 4.32 -6.08 17.07
CA ARG A 362 4.53 -7.11 16.04
C ARG A 362 6.01 -7.28 15.68
N LEU A 363 6.74 -6.18 15.57
CA LEU A 363 8.18 -6.23 15.33
C LEU A 363 8.91 -6.89 16.50
N LEU A 364 8.58 -6.50 17.73
CA LEU A 364 9.16 -7.10 18.94
C LEU A 364 8.98 -8.61 18.98
N TRP A 365 7.83 -9.12 18.54
CA TRP A 365 7.60 -10.56 18.45
C TRP A 365 8.58 -11.24 17.49
N PHE A 366 8.77 -10.71 16.28
CA PHE A 366 9.70 -11.31 15.32
C PHE A 366 11.15 -11.21 15.79
N LEU A 367 11.54 -10.10 16.40
CA LEU A 367 12.87 -9.93 16.98
C LEU A 367 13.10 -10.93 18.12
N ALA A 368 12.14 -11.08 19.02
CA ALA A 368 12.22 -12.06 20.11
C ALA A 368 12.29 -13.50 19.58
N TYR A 369 11.50 -13.82 18.54
CA TYR A 369 11.51 -15.11 17.86
C TYR A 369 12.90 -15.44 17.30
N GLU A 370 13.61 -14.46 16.75
CA GLU A 370 14.94 -14.67 16.16
C GLU A 370 16.08 -14.67 17.18
N VAL A 371 15.98 -13.83 18.19
CA VAL A 371 17.08 -13.55 19.11
C VAL A 371 17.13 -14.54 20.25
N TYR A 372 15.97 -14.92 20.79
CA TYR A 372 15.90 -15.73 22.01
C TYR A 372 15.69 -17.21 21.75
N SER A 373 15.57 -17.62 20.48
CA SER A 373 15.36 -19.00 20.11
C SER A 373 16.40 -19.49 19.10
N THR A 374 16.59 -20.81 19.04
CA THR A 374 17.55 -21.45 18.14
C THR A 374 16.82 -22.28 17.09
N ASN A 375 17.42 -22.47 15.91
CA ASN A 375 16.81 -23.31 14.86
C ASN A 375 16.67 -24.79 15.26
N SER A 376 17.31 -25.23 16.35
CA SER A 376 17.12 -26.56 16.95
C SER A 376 15.86 -26.67 17.81
N ASP A 377 15.30 -25.55 18.27
CA ASP A 377 14.10 -25.56 19.11
C ASP A 377 12.85 -25.87 18.27
N ALA A 378 11.91 -26.58 18.88
CA ALA A 378 10.61 -26.84 18.25
C ALA A 378 9.92 -25.52 17.93
N VAL A 379 9.30 -25.41 16.74
CA VAL A 379 8.61 -24.18 16.29
C VAL A 379 7.61 -23.67 17.32
N SER A 380 6.87 -24.56 17.97
CA SER A 380 5.93 -24.22 19.05
C SER A 380 6.60 -23.56 20.25
N GLN A 381 7.77 -24.08 20.67
CA GLN A 381 8.55 -23.51 21.77
C GLN A 381 9.07 -22.12 21.43
N ARG A 382 9.60 -21.92 20.21
CA ARG A 382 10.06 -20.60 19.74
C ARG A 382 8.95 -19.56 19.75
N ARG A 383 7.76 -19.93 19.26
CA ARG A 383 6.57 -19.06 19.25
C ARG A 383 6.12 -18.71 20.67
N ALA A 384 6.10 -19.68 21.56
CA ALA A 384 5.73 -19.47 22.96
C ALA A 384 6.69 -18.48 23.65
N GLN A 385 8.00 -18.70 23.49
CA GLN A 385 9.03 -17.83 24.08
C GLN A 385 8.93 -16.39 23.57
N ALA A 386 8.76 -16.20 22.25
CA ALA A 386 8.54 -14.86 21.68
C ALA A 386 7.29 -14.19 22.26
N GLY A 387 6.19 -14.95 22.41
CA GLY A 387 4.95 -14.48 23.02
C GLY A 387 5.11 -14.08 24.48
N ASP A 388 5.89 -14.84 25.26
CA ASP A 388 6.13 -14.56 26.67
C ASP A 388 6.97 -13.29 26.87
N HIS A 389 8.00 -13.07 26.06
CA HIS A 389 8.78 -11.83 26.09
C HIS A 389 7.92 -10.60 25.77
N VAL A 390 7.12 -10.67 24.70
CA VAL A 390 6.21 -9.58 24.32
C VAL A 390 5.20 -9.30 25.43
N ARG A 391 4.62 -10.35 26.03
CA ARG A 391 3.68 -10.21 27.14
C ARG A 391 4.33 -9.51 28.35
N SER A 392 5.58 -9.86 28.69
CA SER A 392 6.34 -9.22 29.77
C SER A 392 6.56 -7.73 29.49
N TRP A 393 7.13 -7.38 28.34
CA TRP A 393 7.40 -5.98 28.00
C TRP A 393 6.16 -5.10 27.98
N LEU A 394 5.03 -5.63 27.51
CA LEU A 394 3.78 -4.87 27.48
C LEU A 394 3.11 -4.77 28.84
N ASN A 395 3.36 -5.74 29.73
CA ASN A 395 3.01 -5.60 31.14
C ASN A 395 3.82 -4.46 31.77
N ASP A 396 5.14 -4.44 31.58
CA ASP A 396 6.02 -3.40 32.11
C ASP A 396 5.68 -2.02 31.54
N LEU A 397 5.37 -1.92 30.25
CA LEU A 397 4.85 -0.68 29.64
C LEU A 397 3.56 -0.18 30.31
N LYS A 398 2.69 -1.10 30.74
CA LYS A 398 1.42 -0.78 31.39
C LYS A 398 1.64 -0.39 32.86
N THR A 399 2.50 -1.09 33.60
CA THR A 399 2.67 -0.92 35.04
C THR A 399 3.77 0.07 35.42
N GLU A 400 4.86 0.13 34.66
CA GLU A 400 6.06 0.93 34.92
C GLU A 400 6.22 2.10 33.92
N GLY A 401 5.42 2.13 32.86
CA GLY A 401 5.45 3.21 31.86
C GLY A 401 6.50 3.02 30.75
N GLY A 402 7.25 1.91 30.77
CA GLY A 402 8.21 1.55 29.73
C GLY A 402 8.90 0.21 30.01
N PHE A 403 9.77 -0.20 29.10
CA PHE A 403 10.64 -1.36 29.27
C PHE A 403 11.98 -1.15 28.54
N ARG A 404 12.95 -2.03 28.84
CA ARG A 404 14.24 -2.06 28.17
C ARG A 404 14.50 -3.45 27.58
N VAL A 405 15.01 -3.48 26.35
CA VAL A 405 15.50 -4.69 25.70
C VAL A 405 17.01 -4.82 25.87
N ASP A 406 17.53 -6.04 25.79
CA ASP A 406 18.96 -6.28 25.85
C ASP A 406 19.68 -5.85 24.55
N GLN A 407 21.00 -5.87 24.61
CA GLN A 407 21.84 -5.44 23.50
C GLN A 407 21.75 -6.35 22.26
N GLN A 408 21.40 -7.63 22.44
CA GLN A 408 21.28 -8.57 21.34
C GLN A 408 20.03 -8.25 20.52
N LEU A 409 18.90 -8.01 21.19
CA LEU A 409 17.66 -7.61 20.53
C LEU A 409 17.79 -6.23 19.87
N LEU A 410 18.40 -5.26 20.56
CA LEU A 410 18.64 -3.94 19.98
C LEU A 410 19.50 -4.01 18.70
N LYS A 411 20.55 -4.84 18.69
CA LYS A 411 21.37 -5.06 17.49
C LYS A 411 20.58 -5.69 16.36
N ALA A 412 19.71 -6.66 16.65
CA ALA A 412 18.83 -7.25 15.65
C ALA A 412 17.88 -6.19 15.05
N ALA A 413 17.31 -5.31 15.88
CA ALA A 413 16.48 -4.20 15.40
C ALA A 413 17.27 -3.20 14.53
N GLN A 414 18.53 -2.91 14.87
CA GLN A 414 19.39 -1.97 14.14
C GLN A 414 19.94 -2.54 12.81
N ALA A 415 19.85 -3.87 12.61
CA ALA A 415 20.27 -4.52 11.38
C ALA A 415 19.36 -4.12 10.20
N ASP A 416 18.05 -4.12 10.43
CA ASP A 416 17.06 -3.84 9.39
C ASP A 416 16.53 -2.41 9.39
N PHE A 417 16.70 -1.68 10.49
CA PHE A 417 16.12 -0.37 10.69
C PHE A 417 17.15 0.70 11.06
N GLU A 418 16.78 1.94 10.77
CA GLU A 418 17.43 3.18 11.18
C GLU A 418 16.34 4.17 11.62
N SER A 419 16.67 5.21 12.39
CA SER A 419 15.67 6.19 12.80
C SER A 419 16.20 7.61 12.91
N TYR A 420 15.32 8.57 12.65
CA TYR A 420 15.57 10.00 12.79
C TYR A 420 14.36 10.70 13.42
N ARG A 421 14.63 11.60 14.37
CA ARG A 421 13.67 12.58 14.90
C ARG A 421 13.76 13.88 14.10
N VAL A 422 12.64 14.46 13.72
CA VAL A 422 12.54 15.75 13.00
C VAL A 422 11.66 16.71 13.79
N SER A 423 12.10 17.96 13.97
CA SER A 423 11.30 19.00 14.67
C SER A 423 10.31 19.72 13.75
N ASP A 424 9.40 20.51 14.33
CA ASP A 424 8.49 21.36 13.56
C ASP A 424 9.23 22.41 12.72
N GLU A 425 10.31 22.99 13.24
CA GLU A 425 11.14 23.95 12.48
C GLU A 425 11.78 23.29 11.27
N GLU A 426 12.37 22.11 11.46
CA GLU A 426 12.97 21.31 10.38
C GLU A 426 11.91 20.85 9.37
N THR A 427 10.69 20.60 9.83
CA THR A 427 9.54 20.25 8.99
C THR A 427 9.16 21.42 8.08
N LEU A 428 8.98 22.62 8.64
CA LEU A 428 8.66 23.83 7.87
C LEU A 428 9.77 24.20 6.88
N GLU A 429 11.04 24.11 7.31
CA GLU A 429 12.20 24.34 6.45
C GLU A 429 12.20 23.35 5.27
N THR A 430 11.89 22.07 5.51
CA THR A 430 11.85 21.05 4.45
C THR A 430 10.73 21.30 3.44
N ILE A 431 9.55 21.75 3.88
CA ILE A 431 8.46 22.15 2.97
C ILE A 431 8.95 23.29 2.07
N LYS A 432 9.53 24.33 2.68
CA LYS A 432 10.04 25.52 1.98
C LYS A 432 11.15 25.18 0.98
N ASP A 433 12.14 24.39 1.40
CA ASP A 433 13.28 24.00 0.58
C ASP A 433 12.87 23.12 -0.60
N THR A 434 11.93 22.18 -0.38
CA THR A 434 11.40 21.34 -1.46
C THR A 434 10.67 22.19 -2.50
N PHE A 435 9.82 23.11 -2.06
CA PHE A 435 9.10 24.01 -2.95
C PHE A 435 10.03 24.91 -3.78
N ALA A 436 11.09 25.43 -3.16
CA ALA A 436 12.04 26.34 -3.79
C ALA A 436 13.11 25.63 -4.63
N SER A 437 13.36 24.33 -4.41
CA SER A 437 14.41 23.57 -5.09
C SER A 437 14.23 23.56 -6.60
N ALA A 438 15.33 23.67 -7.34
CA ALA A 438 15.30 23.62 -8.81
C ALA A 438 14.81 22.26 -9.36
N SER A 439 15.06 21.15 -8.65
CA SER A 439 14.68 19.80 -9.09
C SER A 439 13.23 19.44 -8.77
N SER A 440 12.61 20.10 -7.80
CA SER A 440 11.24 19.86 -7.34
C SER A 440 10.41 21.15 -7.30
N LYS A 441 10.76 22.12 -8.17
CA LYS A 441 10.21 23.47 -8.13
C LYS A 441 8.68 23.45 -8.15
N GLY A 442 8.07 24.04 -7.13
CA GLY A 442 6.62 24.10 -6.96
C GLY A 442 5.98 22.84 -6.35
N TYR A 443 6.76 21.81 -6.01
CA TYR A 443 6.24 20.64 -5.30
C TYR A 443 6.04 20.98 -3.84
N VAL A 444 4.81 20.82 -3.34
CA VAL A 444 4.46 21.11 -1.95
C VAL A 444 4.31 19.82 -1.18
N LEU A 445 4.98 19.74 -0.03
CA LEU A 445 4.84 18.62 0.90
C LEU A 445 3.83 18.97 1.98
N ASP A 446 3.06 17.98 2.42
CA ASP A 446 2.40 18.03 3.72
C ASP A 446 3.45 17.83 4.84
N PRO A 447 3.19 18.28 6.08
CA PRO A 447 4.15 18.20 7.19
C PRO A 447 4.63 16.76 7.50
N HIS A 448 3.78 15.74 7.35
CA HIS A 448 4.17 14.35 7.56
C HIS A 448 5.15 13.89 6.49
N SER A 449 4.86 14.19 5.21
CA SER A 449 5.76 13.91 4.09
C SER A 449 7.09 14.64 4.22
N ALA A 450 7.07 15.89 4.71
CA ALA A 450 8.27 16.67 4.96
C ALA A 450 9.20 16.03 6.01
N ILE A 451 8.65 15.44 7.07
CA ILE A 451 9.44 14.65 8.03
C ILE A 451 10.15 13.47 7.33
N GLY A 452 9.43 12.75 6.46
CA GLY A 452 10.00 11.64 5.68
C GLY A 452 11.11 12.10 4.75
N VAL A 453 10.91 13.21 4.03
CA VAL A 453 11.91 13.79 3.12
C VAL A 453 13.13 14.29 3.89
N HIS A 454 12.94 14.96 5.03
CA HIS A 454 14.04 15.43 5.87
C HIS A 454 14.90 14.27 6.37
N ALA A 455 14.26 13.21 6.88
CA ALA A 455 14.95 11.99 7.29
C ALA A 455 15.64 11.28 6.13
N ALA A 456 15.08 11.35 4.91
CA ALA A 456 15.69 10.79 3.71
C ALA A 456 17.02 11.50 3.37
N TYR A 457 17.05 12.84 3.46
CA TYR A 457 18.31 13.59 3.30
C TYR A 457 19.33 13.25 4.39
N ARG A 458 18.91 13.03 5.64
CA ARG A 458 19.83 12.59 6.72
C ARG A 458 20.39 11.20 6.46
N SER A 459 19.54 10.23 6.10
CA SER A 459 19.96 8.88 5.74
C SER A 459 20.91 8.90 4.53
N ALA A 460 20.60 9.69 3.50
CA ALA A 460 21.42 9.78 2.29
C ALA A 460 22.86 10.24 2.59
N LYS A 461 23.05 11.18 3.52
CA LYS A 461 24.37 11.69 3.94
C LYS A 461 25.29 10.62 4.53
N VAL A 462 24.73 9.57 5.13
CA VAL A 462 25.49 8.50 5.81
C VAL A 462 25.37 7.14 5.12
N SER A 463 24.53 7.02 4.09
CA SER A 463 24.31 5.78 3.34
C SER A 463 25.50 5.45 2.43
N THR A 464 25.76 4.15 2.26
CA THR A 464 26.75 3.62 1.33
C THR A 464 26.21 2.37 0.65
N PRO A 465 26.31 2.21 -0.68
CA PRO A 465 27.02 3.09 -1.63
C PRO A 465 26.25 4.39 -1.94
N PRO A 466 26.90 5.40 -2.54
CA PRO A 466 26.22 6.63 -2.98
C PRO A 466 25.05 6.41 -3.97
N SER A 467 24.98 5.24 -4.61
CA SER A 467 23.87 4.78 -5.44
C SER A 467 22.68 4.24 -4.63
N THR A 468 22.59 4.56 -3.33
CA THR A 468 21.42 4.19 -2.51
C THR A 468 20.27 5.15 -2.81
N HIS A 469 19.17 4.61 -3.29
CA HIS A 469 17.94 5.36 -3.52
C HIS A 469 17.07 5.38 -2.26
N HIS A 470 16.54 6.55 -1.92
CA HIS A 470 15.68 6.75 -0.77
C HIS A 470 14.27 7.06 -1.25
N ILE A 471 13.32 6.16 -0.95
CA ILE A 471 11.90 6.35 -1.24
C ILE A 471 11.23 6.83 0.04
N ALA A 472 11.00 8.14 0.15
CA ALA A 472 10.20 8.74 1.21
C ALA A 472 8.70 8.53 0.93
N LEU A 473 7.92 8.15 1.93
CA LEU A 473 6.47 7.94 1.76
C LEU A 473 5.74 9.26 2.00
N ALA A 474 4.97 9.71 1.00
CA ALA A 474 4.09 10.85 1.15
C ALA A 474 2.70 10.42 1.63
N THR A 475 2.43 10.65 2.91
CA THR A 475 1.33 10.00 3.63
C THR A 475 0.02 10.79 3.58
N ALA A 476 0.04 12.07 3.24
CA ALA A 476 -1.14 12.89 3.04
C ALA A 476 -0.95 13.91 1.93
N HIS A 477 -2.06 14.39 1.37
CA HIS A 477 -2.04 15.52 0.46
C HIS A 477 -1.84 16.83 1.24
N PRO A 478 -1.06 17.81 0.74
CA PRO A 478 -0.80 19.07 1.47
C PRO A 478 -2.06 19.82 1.89
N ALA A 479 -3.11 19.78 1.06
CA ALA A 479 -4.39 20.42 1.36
C ALA A 479 -5.11 19.89 2.62
N LYS A 480 -4.71 18.75 3.17
CA LYS A 480 -5.24 18.25 4.45
C LYS A 480 -4.69 19.01 5.66
N PHE A 481 -3.55 19.68 5.50
CA PHE A 481 -2.80 20.35 6.55
C PHE A 481 -2.41 21.77 6.12
N SER A 482 -3.40 22.54 5.65
CA SER A 482 -3.19 23.87 5.06
C SER A 482 -2.41 24.80 5.98
N ASN A 483 -2.70 24.81 7.28
CA ASN A 483 -2.01 25.68 8.25
C ASN A 483 -0.47 25.51 8.21
N ALA A 484 0.02 24.27 8.25
CA ALA A 484 1.46 24.01 8.18
C ALA A 484 2.08 24.46 6.85
N VAL A 485 1.35 24.26 5.76
CA VAL A 485 1.78 24.63 4.40
C VAL A 485 1.81 26.15 4.23
N GLU A 486 0.75 26.85 4.64
CA GLU A 486 0.62 28.31 4.62
C GLU A 486 1.69 28.96 5.50
N ARG A 487 1.98 28.38 6.67
CA ARG A 487 3.07 28.86 7.53
C ARG A 487 4.44 28.70 6.88
N ALA A 488 4.71 27.56 6.24
CA ALA A 488 5.99 27.31 5.55
C ALA A 488 6.16 28.19 4.30
N LEU A 489 5.06 28.47 3.60
CA LEU A 489 5.02 29.17 2.31
C LEU A 489 4.30 30.53 2.40
N SER A 490 4.47 31.23 3.53
CA SER A 490 3.77 32.50 3.82
C SER A 490 4.03 33.62 2.80
N ASP A 491 5.12 33.55 2.05
CA ASP A 491 5.46 34.48 0.96
C ASP A 491 4.71 34.16 -0.36
N GLU A 492 3.99 33.04 -0.43
CA GLU A 492 3.38 32.46 -1.63
C GLU A 492 1.87 32.15 -1.43
N ASN A 493 1.17 32.94 -0.60
CA ASN A 493 -0.20 32.62 -0.13
C ASN A 493 -1.23 32.35 -1.24
N ASP A 494 -1.13 33.02 -2.39
CA ASP A 494 -2.04 32.79 -3.53
C ASP A 494 -1.82 31.42 -4.19
N HIS A 495 -0.64 30.82 -4.00
CA HIS A 495 -0.27 29.53 -4.60
C HIS A 495 -1.11 28.38 -4.03
N PHE A 496 -1.42 28.41 -2.73
CA PHE A 496 -2.16 27.33 -2.08
C PHE A 496 -3.57 27.16 -2.67
N GLN A 497 -4.33 28.26 -2.76
CA GLN A 497 -5.69 28.23 -3.31
C GLN A 497 -5.70 27.95 -4.81
N ALA A 498 -4.72 28.47 -5.56
CA ALA A 498 -4.67 28.31 -7.01
C ALA A 498 -4.20 26.93 -7.47
N ASN A 499 -3.22 26.33 -6.77
CA ASN A 499 -2.48 25.16 -7.27
C ASN A 499 -2.50 23.93 -6.36
N ILE A 500 -2.85 24.10 -5.07
CA ILE A 500 -2.78 23.00 -4.09
C ILE A 500 -4.16 22.51 -3.70
N LEU A 501 -5.16 23.39 -3.55
CA LEU A 501 -6.50 22.97 -3.12
C LEU A 501 -7.19 22.08 -4.19
N PRO A 502 -7.49 20.80 -3.89
CA PRO A 502 -8.17 19.91 -4.83
C PRO A 502 -9.59 20.35 -5.12
N ASP A 503 -10.08 20.06 -6.34
CA ASP A 503 -11.45 20.38 -6.74
C ASP A 503 -12.50 19.73 -5.82
N GLU A 504 -12.22 18.55 -5.28
CA GLU A 504 -13.12 17.83 -4.36
C GLU A 504 -13.28 18.53 -3.00
N PHE A 505 -12.35 19.42 -2.63
CA PHE A 505 -12.42 20.21 -1.40
C PHE A 505 -13.17 21.53 -1.58
N LYS A 506 -13.31 22.01 -2.83
CA LYS A 506 -14.04 23.25 -3.12
C LYS A 506 -15.51 23.10 -2.76
N GLY A 507 -16.00 23.95 -1.83
CA GLY A 507 -17.36 23.91 -1.32
C GLY A 507 -17.69 22.65 -0.49
N LEU A 508 -16.69 21.87 -0.07
CA LEU A 508 -16.90 20.70 0.78
C LEU A 508 -17.47 21.10 2.15
N GLU A 509 -16.98 22.20 2.71
CA GLU A 509 -17.36 22.70 4.04
C GLU A 509 -18.80 23.24 4.09
N ASP A 510 -19.35 23.63 2.94
CA ASP A 510 -20.72 24.17 2.77
C ASP A 510 -21.79 23.09 2.60
N LYS A 511 -21.38 21.81 2.42
CA LYS A 511 -22.34 20.72 2.23
C LYS A 511 -23.11 20.42 3.51
N PRO A 512 -24.36 19.90 3.40
CA PRO A 512 -25.10 19.41 4.56
C PRO A 512 -24.29 18.41 5.37
N ARG A 513 -24.30 18.57 6.69
CA ARG A 513 -23.58 17.71 7.64
C ARG A 513 -24.57 16.80 8.38
N ARG A 514 -24.16 15.54 8.60
CA ARG A 514 -24.81 14.58 9.50
C ARG A 514 -23.86 14.30 10.68
N VAL A 515 -24.16 14.87 11.82
CA VAL A 515 -23.39 14.72 13.06
C VAL A 515 -24.31 14.69 14.27
N SER A 516 -24.05 13.76 15.18
CA SER A 516 -24.74 13.66 16.47
C SER A 516 -23.81 14.20 17.56
N HIS A 517 -24.36 15.00 18.48
CA HIS A 517 -23.59 15.58 19.59
C HIS A 517 -23.64 14.68 20.82
N VAL A 518 -22.49 14.45 21.47
CA VAL A 518 -22.37 13.72 22.73
C VAL A 518 -21.73 14.63 23.76
N ARG A 519 -22.49 14.95 24.82
CA ARG A 519 -21.99 15.81 25.90
C ARG A 519 -21.01 15.07 26.77
N LYS A 520 -20.01 15.77 27.29
CA LYS A 520 -19.00 15.19 28.20
C LYS A 520 -19.63 14.54 29.43
N ALA A 521 -20.67 15.19 29.97
CA ALA A 521 -21.42 14.71 31.13
C ALA A 521 -22.18 13.39 30.88
N ASP A 522 -22.48 13.05 29.62
CA ASP A 522 -23.13 11.79 29.27
C ASP A 522 -22.14 10.62 29.17
N GLY A 523 -20.84 10.91 29.11
CA GLY A 523 -19.77 9.92 29.11
C GLY A 523 -19.85 8.93 27.93
N TRP A 524 -19.18 7.78 28.11
CA TRP A 524 -19.23 6.68 27.16
C TRP A 524 -20.64 6.04 27.09
N GLU A 525 -21.45 6.16 28.14
CA GLU A 525 -22.84 5.72 28.16
C GLU A 525 -23.72 6.54 27.19
N GLY A 526 -23.40 7.82 26.98
CA GLY A 526 -24.01 8.66 25.96
C GLY A 526 -23.77 8.11 24.56
N VAL A 527 -22.52 7.77 24.26
CA VAL A 527 -22.13 7.13 23.00
C VAL A 527 -22.86 5.80 22.83
N ARG A 528 -22.90 4.96 23.87
CA ARG A 528 -23.63 3.68 23.87
C ARG A 528 -25.08 3.84 23.47
N ARG A 529 -25.78 4.85 24.02
CA ARG A 529 -27.19 5.12 23.69
C ARG A 529 -27.37 5.46 22.21
N VAL A 530 -26.50 6.30 21.66
CA VAL A 530 -26.55 6.67 20.23
C VAL A 530 -26.29 5.46 19.35
N VAL A 531 -25.24 4.69 19.63
CA VAL A 531 -24.89 3.49 18.86
C VAL A 531 -26.06 2.50 18.80
N ILE A 532 -26.66 2.18 19.96
CA ILE A 532 -27.79 1.24 20.04
C ILE A 532 -28.98 1.79 19.24
N ALA A 533 -29.33 3.07 19.42
CA ALA A 533 -30.49 3.66 18.75
C ALA A 533 -30.35 3.66 17.22
N GLU A 534 -29.18 4.04 16.71
CA GLU A 534 -28.92 4.13 15.27
C GLU A 534 -28.84 2.75 14.61
N VAL A 535 -28.13 1.78 15.21
CA VAL A 535 -28.08 0.41 14.68
C VAL A 535 -29.48 -0.23 14.69
N GLU A 536 -30.25 -0.02 15.75
CA GLU A 536 -31.63 -0.51 15.83
C GLU A 536 -32.52 0.11 14.73
N ALA A 537 -32.38 1.40 14.48
CA ALA A 537 -33.09 2.10 13.41
C ALA A 537 -32.72 1.56 12.01
N GLU A 538 -31.43 1.30 11.76
CA GLU A 538 -30.95 0.68 10.52
C GLU A 538 -31.55 -0.71 10.31
N LEU A 539 -31.50 -1.57 11.33
CA LEU A 539 -32.02 -2.93 11.27
C LEU A 539 -33.53 -2.94 11.02
N GLN A 540 -34.28 -2.07 11.70
CA GLN A 540 -35.72 -1.92 11.47
C GLN A 540 -36.04 -1.41 10.06
N ALA A 541 -35.25 -0.46 9.54
CA ALA A 541 -35.41 0.04 8.17
C ALA A 541 -35.15 -1.08 7.14
N ALA A 542 -34.11 -1.89 7.37
CA ALA A 542 -33.80 -3.04 6.52
C ALA A 542 -34.90 -4.11 6.56
N GLU A 543 -35.46 -4.42 7.73
CA GLU A 543 -36.59 -5.34 7.89
C GLU A 543 -37.85 -4.83 7.16
N LYS A 544 -38.16 -3.53 7.29
CA LYS A 544 -39.28 -2.90 6.57
C LYS A 544 -39.07 -2.94 5.06
N ALA A 545 -37.86 -2.66 4.58
CA ALA A 545 -37.53 -2.73 3.15
C ALA A 545 -37.67 -4.17 2.60
N ALA A 546 -37.26 -5.18 3.36
CA ALA A 546 -37.41 -6.59 2.99
C ALA A 546 -38.88 -7.06 2.98
N ASN A 547 -39.72 -6.46 3.83
CA ASN A 547 -41.16 -6.80 3.95
C ASN A 547 -42.08 -5.91 3.11
N SER A 548 -41.55 -4.88 2.43
CA SER A 548 -42.34 -3.99 1.59
C SER A 548 -42.67 -4.67 0.25
N PRO A 549 -43.94 -4.69 -0.19
CA PRO A 549 -44.31 -5.26 -1.48
C PRO A 549 -43.95 -4.28 -2.61
N SER A 550 -42.70 -4.25 -3.05
CA SER A 550 -42.30 -3.52 -4.26
C SER A 550 -41.93 -4.47 -5.40
N HIS A 551 -42.82 -4.49 -6.40
CA HIS A 551 -42.69 -4.98 -7.77
C HIS A 551 -42.12 -6.39 -8.00
N SER A 552 -43.05 -7.30 -8.26
CA SER A 552 -42.90 -8.46 -9.14
C SER A 552 -42.21 -8.11 -10.46
N LEU A 553 -40.88 -8.14 -10.49
CA LEU A 553 -40.13 -8.38 -11.71
C LEU A 553 -39.80 -9.87 -11.76
N LEU A 554 -40.55 -10.56 -12.63
CA LEU A 554 -40.24 -11.84 -13.27
C LEU A 554 -39.17 -12.69 -12.54
N ARG A 555 -39.63 -13.58 -11.65
CA ARG A 555 -38.90 -14.84 -11.43
C ARG A 555 -38.84 -15.55 -12.78
N LEU A 556 -37.70 -15.49 -13.47
CA LEU A 556 -37.39 -16.43 -14.53
C LEU A 556 -37.46 -17.84 -13.93
N PRO A 557 -38.23 -18.78 -14.51
CA PRO A 557 -38.27 -20.14 -14.02
C PRO A 557 -36.88 -20.79 -14.17
N ASN A 558 -36.50 -21.58 -13.17
CA ASN A 558 -35.37 -22.50 -13.24
C ASN A 558 -35.44 -23.33 -14.53
N ILE A 559 -34.48 -23.13 -15.45
CA ILE A 559 -34.25 -24.07 -16.55
C ILE A 559 -33.33 -25.17 -16.03
N THR A 560 -33.93 -26.26 -15.58
CA THR A 560 -33.28 -27.57 -15.50
C THR A 560 -32.99 -28.08 -16.92
N ARG A 561 -31.77 -28.57 -17.15
CA ARG A 561 -31.36 -29.31 -18.36
C ARG A 561 -32.30 -30.49 -18.61
N SER A 562 -33.13 -30.42 -19.66
CA SER A 562 -33.49 -31.54 -20.54
C SER A 562 -34.62 -31.14 -21.50
N SER A 563 -34.31 -30.98 -22.79
CA SER A 563 -35.11 -31.50 -23.92
C SER A 563 -34.58 -30.92 -25.25
N PHE A 564 -34.10 -31.83 -26.09
CA PHE A 564 -33.95 -31.69 -27.54
C PHE A 564 -35.32 -31.45 -28.18
N PHE A 565 -35.42 -30.59 -29.21
CA PHE A 565 -36.28 -30.68 -30.41
C PHE A 565 -35.99 -29.41 -31.26
N ASP A 566 -35.26 -29.52 -32.38
CA ASP A 566 -35.70 -29.82 -33.76
C ASP A 566 -36.19 -28.56 -34.51
N PHE A 567 -35.33 -28.06 -35.42
CA PHE A 567 -35.60 -26.92 -36.29
C PHE A 567 -35.73 -27.39 -37.74
N THR A 568 -36.96 -27.68 -38.16
CA THR A 568 -37.35 -27.64 -39.58
C THR A 568 -38.79 -27.12 -39.71
N ASN A 569 -38.98 -25.86 -40.15
CA ASN A 569 -39.89 -25.46 -41.24
C ASN A 569 -40.18 -23.95 -41.30
N ILE A 570 -40.32 -23.51 -42.55
CA ILE A 570 -40.47 -22.15 -43.07
C ILE A 570 -41.97 -21.78 -43.21
N LYS A 571 -42.37 -20.50 -42.99
CA LYS A 571 -43.14 -19.67 -43.96
C LYS A 571 -43.58 -18.27 -43.45
N ARG A 572 -43.65 -17.36 -44.43
CA ARG A 572 -43.95 -15.90 -44.43
C ARG A 572 -45.44 -15.54 -44.26
N ARG A 573 -45.68 -14.23 -44.02
CA ARG A 573 -46.88 -13.35 -44.23
C ARG A 573 -47.54 -12.89 -42.92
N ASP A 574 -48.01 -11.65 -42.67
CA ASP A 574 -48.33 -10.44 -43.45
C ASP A 574 -48.32 -9.18 -42.52
N VAL A 575 -48.80 -8.04 -43.02
CA VAL A 575 -48.44 -6.62 -42.80
C VAL A 575 -49.44 -5.78 -41.96
N LEU A 576 -48.92 -4.88 -41.08
CA LEU A 576 -49.43 -3.58 -40.50
C LEU A 576 -50.79 -3.51 -39.73
N PRO A 577 -51.16 -2.42 -38.99
CA PRO A 577 -50.52 -1.09 -38.78
C PRO A 577 -50.46 -0.55 -37.31
N LEU A 578 -49.71 0.55 -37.12
CA LEU A 578 -49.72 1.44 -35.93
C LEU A 578 -50.89 2.46 -35.97
N PRO A 579 -51.44 2.89 -34.82
CA PRO A 579 -52.29 4.08 -34.67
C PRO A 579 -51.63 5.18 -33.77
N PRO A 580 -52.14 6.43 -33.72
CA PRO A 580 -51.38 7.61 -34.12
C PRO A 580 -51.13 8.67 -33.03
N THR A 581 -50.13 9.52 -33.27
CA THR A 581 -49.88 10.81 -32.59
C THR A 581 -50.77 11.93 -33.14
N ARG A 582 -51.39 12.71 -32.25
CA ARG A 582 -52.04 13.99 -32.57
C ARG A 582 -51.05 15.16 -32.42
N THR A 583 -51.08 16.04 -33.40
CA THR A 583 -50.29 17.26 -33.59
C THR A 583 -51.09 18.53 -33.26
N ARG A 584 -50.32 19.64 -33.10
CA ARG A 584 -50.58 21.09 -33.30
C ARG A 584 -50.46 21.92 -32.00
N GLN A 585 -49.81 23.10 -31.96
CA GLN A 585 -49.13 23.93 -32.97
C GLN A 585 -48.34 25.08 -32.26
N LEU A 586 -47.11 25.37 -32.74
CA LEU A 586 -46.50 26.68 -33.12
C LEU A 586 -46.41 27.80 -32.06
N GLU A 587 -45.28 28.50 -31.84
CA GLU A 587 -44.48 29.37 -32.74
C GLU A 587 -43.02 29.51 -32.22
N THR A 588 -41.99 29.17 -33.02
CA THR A 588 -40.99 30.00 -33.75
C THR A 588 -39.93 30.75 -32.91
N ASP A 589 -38.66 30.34 -33.00
CA ASP A 589 -37.70 30.99 -33.90
C ASP A 589 -36.39 30.18 -34.07
N THR A 590 -35.83 30.29 -35.28
CA THR A 590 -34.85 29.42 -35.96
C THR A 590 -33.44 30.00 -36.03
N THR A 591 -32.39 29.16 -35.90
CA THR A 591 -31.24 29.04 -36.84
C THR A 591 -30.37 27.81 -36.46
N THR A 592 -30.45 26.60 -37.06
CA THR A 592 -29.81 26.03 -38.29
C THR A 592 -28.29 26.27 -38.46
N LEU A 593 -27.37 25.35 -38.86
CA LEU A 593 -27.39 23.96 -39.39
C LEU A 593 -25.98 23.28 -39.24
N LEU A 594 -26.02 21.96 -39.02
CA LEU A 594 -25.30 20.83 -39.67
C LEU A 594 -23.78 20.57 -39.57
N CYS A 595 -23.50 19.34 -39.12
CA CYS A 595 -22.39 18.46 -39.52
C CYS A 595 -22.45 17.99 -40.99
N PRO A 596 -21.35 17.43 -41.53
CA PRO A 596 -21.49 16.22 -42.35
C PRO A 596 -20.45 15.11 -42.08
N GLU A 597 -20.87 13.89 -42.43
CA GLU A 597 -20.19 12.60 -42.38
C GLU A 597 -19.07 12.42 -43.43
N ALA A 598 -18.28 11.37 -43.23
CA ALA A 598 -17.12 10.93 -44.01
C ALA A 598 -17.46 10.13 -45.28
N THR A 599 -16.59 10.17 -46.30
CA THR A 599 -16.43 9.09 -47.30
C THR A 599 -14.98 9.03 -47.82
N ILE A 600 -14.54 7.81 -48.10
CA ILE A 600 -13.19 7.30 -48.38
C ILE A 600 -12.71 7.58 -49.82
N GLN A 601 -11.42 7.87 -50.03
CA GLN A 601 -10.72 7.64 -51.31
C GLN A 601 -9.31 7.06 -51.14
N ARG A 602 -9.00 6.04 -51.97
CA ARG A 602 -7.70 5.37 -52.15
C ARG A 602 -6.76 6.23 -53.01
N THR A 603 -5.45 6.24 -52.71
CA THR A 603 -4.44 6.64 -53.71
C THR A 603 -3.15 5.83 -53.59
N THR A 604 -2.65 5.43 -54.76
CA THR A 604 -1.46 4.63 -55.09
C THR A 604 -0.17 5.47 -55.03
N LEU A 605 0.94 4.87 -54.61
CA LEU A 605 2.26 5.51 -54.45
C LEU A 605 3.09 5.44 -55.75
N ALA A 606 3.67 6.57 -56.20
CA ALA A 606 4.74 6.61 -57.19
C ALA A 606 5.86 7.54 -56.69
N ILE A 607 7.10 7.07 -56.74
CA ILE A 607 8.32 7.75 -56.28
C ILE A 607 9.08 8.29 -57.49
N HIS A 608 9.49 9.56 -57.46
CA HIS A 608 10.61 10.07 -58.28
C HIS A 608 11.44 11.13 -57.53
N ALA A 609 12.72 11.15 -57.86
CA ALA A 609 13.82 11.74 -57.09
C ALA A 609 14.32 13.08 -57.64
N GLY A 610 14.96 13.88 -56.76
CA GLY A 610 16.05 14.79 -57.13
C GLY A 610 15.87 16.28 -56.78
N GLY A 611 16.89 16.90 -56.18
CA GLY A 611 17.12 18.36 -56.23
C GLY A 611 17.43 19.05 -54.89
N LYS A 612 18.56 19.77 -54.83
CA LYS A 612 19.16 20.46 -53.65
C LYS A 612 18.80 21.96 -53.55
N LEU A 613 18.90 22.45 -52.30
CA LEU A 613 19.40 23.77 -51.80
C LEU A 613 18.43 24.97 -51.53
N CYS A 614 18.33 25.24 -50.21
CA CYS A 614 18.46 26.51 -49.44
C CYS A 614 17.34 27.58 -49.30
N THR A 615 16.88 27.65 -48.04
CA THR A 615 16.59 28.81 -47.15
C THR A 615 15.43 29.78 -47.45
N ARG A 616 14.36 29.74 -46.63
CA ARG A 616 14.07 30.65 -45.48
C ARG A 616 12.79 30.23 -44.73
N HIS A 617 12.70 30.67 -43.47
CA HIS A 617 11.76 30.36 -42.38
C HIS A 617 10.25 30.23 -42.68
N ASP A 618 9.61 29.25 -42.03
CA ASP A 618 8.37 29.38 -41.25
C ASP A 618 8.29 28.23 -40.20
N PRO A 619 7.74 28.42 -38.98
CA PRO A 619 7.71 27.42 -37.91
C PRO A 619 6.43 26.56 -37.99
N TYR A 620 6.48 25.36 -37.39
CA TYR A 620 5.49 24.28 -37.45
C TYR A 620 5.59 23.34 -38.66
N GLY A 621 6.42 22.30 -38.52
CA GLY A 621 6.41 21.14 -39.39
C GLY A 621 7.35 20.03 -38.87
N GLN A 622 6.81 19.05 -38.16
CA GLN A 622 7.51 17.80 -37.84
C GLN A 622 7.61 16.94 -39.10
N ALA A 623 8.83 16.61 -39.53
CA ALA A 623 9.09 15.61 -40.56
C ALA A 623 9.27 14.24 -39.89
N LEU A 624 8.43 13.26 -40.26
CA LEU A 624 8.54 11.85 -39.83
C LEU A 624 9.73 11.16 -40.51
N SER A 625 10.42 10.31 -39.76
CA SER A 625 11.60 9.58 -40.22
C SER A 625 11.21 8.25 -40.90
N LYS A 626 12.11 7.64 -41.68
CA LYS A 626 11.90 6.32 -42.32
C LYS A 626 11.62 5.18 -41.31
N VAL A 627 11.86 5.38 -40.02
CA VAL A 627 11.54 4.43 -38.95
C VAL A 627 10.03 4.41 -38.67
N ASP A 628 9.35 5.55 -38.82
CA ASP A 628 7.92 5.69 -38.49
C ASP A 628 7.01 4.97 -39.50
N VAL A 629 7.44 4.87 -40.76
CA VAL A 629 6.73 4.11 -41.80
C VAL A 629 6.84 2.59 -41.57
N LEU A 630 7.97 2.10 -41.04
CA LEU A 630 8.14 0.68 -40.74
C LEU A 630 7.29 0.23 -39.54
N VAL A 631 7.16 1.09 -38.53
CA VAL A 631 6.30 0.86 -37.36
C VAL A 631 4.83 0.82 -37.77
N LEU A 632 4.39 1.69 -38.68
CA LEU A 632 3.00 1.68 -39.18
C LEU A 632 2.66 0.41 -39.97
N VAL A 633 3.59 -0.08 -40.79
CA VAL A 633 3.40 -1.33 -41.57
C VAL A 633 3.34 -2.55 -40.64
N TYR A 634 4.20 -2.60 -39.61
CA TYR A 634 4.16 -3.67 -38.60
C TYR A 634 2.86 -3.65 -37.78
N TRP A 635 2.38 -2.45 -37.44
CA TRP A 635 1.14 -2.26 -36.70
C TRP A 635 -0.09 -2.69 -37.51
N MET A 636 -0.13 -2.39 -38.81
CA MET A 636 -1.21 -2.82 -39.71
C MET A 636 -1.21 -4.34 -39.96
N LEU A 637 -0.03 -4.96 -40.12
CA LEU A 637 0.10 -6.42 -40.25
C LEU A 637 -0.34 -7.15 -38.98
N PHE A 638 0.05 -6.63 -37.81
CA PHE A 638 -0.33 -7.20 -36.51
C PHE A 638 -1.85 -7.13 -36.26
N ARG A 639 -2.51 -6.02 -36.63
CA ARG A 639 -3.97 -5.88 -36.55
C ARG A 639 -4.69 -6.84 -37.50
N THR A 640 -4.18 -7.01 -38.71
CA THR A 640 -4.78 -7.89 -39.72
C THR A 640 -4.67 -9.37 -39.32
N LEU A 641 -3.52 -9.79 -38.79
CA LEU A 641 -3.31 -11.15 -38.27
C LEU A 641 -4.19 -11.44 -37.05
N ASN A 642 -4.36 -10.47 -36.13
CA ASN A 642 -5.25 -10.65 -34.98
C ASN A 642 -6.73 -10.71 -35.40
N PHE A 643 -7.14 -9.95 -36.42
CA PHE A 643 -8.50 -10.01 -36.95
C PHE A 643 -8.78 -11.35 -37.64
N ILE A 644 -7.83 -11.89 -38.40
CA ILE A 644 -7.92 -13.23 -39.01
C ILE A 644 -7.96 -14.32 -37.92
N ASN A 645 -7.12 -14.22 -36.89
CA ASN A 645 -7.08 -15.19 -35.80
C ASN A 645 -8.36 -15.15 -34.94
N MET A 646 -8.94 -13.95 -34.74
CA MET A 646 -10.25 -13.78 -34.11
C MET A 646 -11.38 -14.35 -34.98
N TYR A 647 -11.34 -14.15 -36.29
CA TYR A 647 -12.34 -14.66 -37.24
C TYR A 647 -12.31 -16.19 -37.33
N ILE A 648 -11.11 -16.79 -37.34
CA ILE A 648 -10.92 -18.25 -37.33
C ILE A 648 -11.36 -18.85 -35.99
N ARG A 649 -11.04 -18.21 -34.85
CA ARG A 649 -11.50 -18.66 -33.51
C ARG A 649 -13.01 -18.57 -33.33
N ARG A 650 -13.68 -17.65 -34.03
CA ARG A 650 -15.15 -17.47 -33.95
C ARG A 650 -15.93 -18.43 -34.85
N GLN A 651 -15.29 -19.06 -35.83
CA GLN A 651 -15.90 -20.05 -36.73
C GLN A 651 -15.71 -21.51 -36.28
N TYR A 652 -14.87 -21.79 -35.28
CA TYR A 652 -14.53 -23.17 -34.86
C TYR A 652 -14.76 -23.47 -33.37
N LEU A 653 -15.68 -22.74 -32.72
CA LEU A 653 -16.15 -23.07 -31.36
C LEU A 653 -17.63 -23.45 -31.39
N HIS A 654 -17.94 -24.51 -32.11
CA HIS A 654 -19.09 -25.36 -31.86
C HIS A 654 -18.72 -26.79 -32.27
N GLU A 655 -19.02 -27.74 -31.38
CA GLU A 655 -18.83 -29.20 -31.45
C GLU A 655 -17.51 -29.74 -30.85
N GLU A 656 -17.64 -30.32 -29.64
CA GLU A 656 -16.73 -31.35 -29.14
C GLU A 656 -17.39 -32.73 -29.26
N GLY A 657 -16.63 -33.69 -29.81
CA GLY A 657 -16.72 -35.10 -29.44
C GLY A 657 -16.89 -36.10 -30.60
N THR A 658 -15.80 -36.73 -31.07
CA THR A 658 -15.61 -38.20 -31.11
C THR A 658 -14.25 -38.62 -31.72
N LEU A 659 -13.84 -39.81 -31.28
CA LEU A 659 -12.61 -40.59 -31.51
C LEU A 659 -11.92 -40.55 -32.89
N ASN A 660 -10.59 -40.59 -32.81
CA ASN A 660 -9.67 -41.49 -33.53
C ASN A 660 -10.26 -42.32 -34.70
N HIS A 661 -9.86 -41.96 -35.93
CA HIS A 661 -9.37 -42.91 -36.91
C HIS A 661 -8.23 -42.31 -37.74
N ALA A 662 -7.23 -43.16 -37.92
CA ALA A 662 -5.96 -42.93 -38.57
C ALA A 662 -6.05 -42.76 -40.10
N LEU A 663 -5.05 -42.05 -40.64
CA LEU A 663 -4.26 -42.32 -41.86
C LEU A 663 -5.01 -42.90 -43.09
N THR A 664 -4.84 -42.40 -44.31
CA THR A 664 -3.56 -42.35 -45.06
C THR A 664 -3.82 -41.70 -46.43
N LEU A 665 -2.91 -40.84 -46.93
CA LEU A 665 -2.70 -40.33 -48.31
C LEU A 665 -1.85 -39.06 -48.14
N VAL A 666 -0.66 -38.82 -48.69
CA VAL A 666 0.18 -39.41 -49.74
C VAL A 666 1.62 -38.96 -49.44
N ASN A 667 2.56 -39.89 -49.45
CA ASN A 667 3.90 -39.62 -49.97
C ASN A 667 4.43 -40.94 -50.52
N ASP A 668 4.14 -41.19 -51.79
CA ASP A 668 4.88 -42.15 -52.60
C ASP A 668 4.98 -41.62 -54.03
N ALA A 669 6.21 -41.23 -54.38
CA ALA A 669 6.79 -41.47 -55.69
C ALA A 669 8.30 -41.74 -55.50
N GLY A 670 8.65 -43.02 -55.40
CA GLY A 670 9.96 -43.59 -55.77
C GLY A 670 10.94 -43.86 -54.61
N CYS A 671 10.72 -44.90 -53.79
CA CYS A 671 11.28 -46.27 -53.89
C CYS A 671 12.79 -46.39 -54.20
N PHE A 672 13.61 -47.04 -53.34
CA PHE A 672 13.89 -48.49 -53.30
C PHE A 672 15.13 -48.84 -52.41
N PHE A 673 15.11 -50.06 -51.82
CA PHE A 673 16.14 -50.82 -51.08
C PHE A 673 16.49 -50.38 -49.63
N GLN A 674 15.97 -51.05 -48.58
CA GLN A 674 16.30 -52.37 -48.00
C GLN A 674 17.52 -52.39 -47.05
N ASN A 675 17.17 -52.54 -45.76
CA ASN A 675 17.54 -53.64 -44.86
C ASN A 675 19.00 -53.83 -44.36
N THR A 676 19.06 -54.09 -43.05
CA THR A 676 20.05 -54.84 -42.25
C THR A 676 21.23 -54.14 -41.55
N ARG A 677 21.24 -54.38 -40.23
CA ARG A 677 22.36 -54.75 -39.33
C ARG A 677 23.46 -53.75 -38.95
N GLN A 678 23.68 -53.74 -37.63
CA GLN A 678 24.97 -53.73 -36.91
C GLN A 678 25.97 -52.60 -37.17
N GLY A 679 26.32 -51.91 -36.08
CA GLY A 679 27.71 -51.91 -35.60
C GLY A 679 28.64 -50.82 -36.13
N ARG A 680 29.19 -50.08 -35.17
CA ARG A 680 30.58 -49.59 -35.07
C ARG A 680 31.19 -48.77 -36.24
N SER A 681 31.68 -47.61 -35.80
CA SER A 681 33.02 -47.05 -36.07
C SER A 681 33.41 -46.55 -37.47
N LEU A 682 33.86 -45.28 -37.45
CA LEU A 682 35.03 -44.70 -38.11
C LEU A 682 35.06 -44.59 -39.65
N ASP A 683 35.00 -43.32 -40.08
CA ASP A 683 36.04 -42.57 -40.81
C ASP A 683 36.42 -42.84 -42.29
N VAL A 684 36.74 -41.68 -42.93
CA VAL A 684 37.57 -41.40 -44.13
C VAL A 684 36.92 -41.70 -45.49
N TRP A 685 36.78 -40.79 -46.48
CA TRP A 685 37.78 -39.95 -47.21
C TRP A 685 37.11 -38.68 -47.79
N ALA A 686 37.65 -37.47 -47.58
CA ALA A 686 38.66 -36.72 -48.38
C ALA A 686 38.14 -36.33 -49.80
N THR A 687 38.25 -35.09 -50.31
CA THR A 687 39.41 -34.18 -50.33
C THR A 687 39.01 -32.79 -50.85
N SER A 688 39.50 -31.68 -50.26
CA SER A 688 40.35 -30.65 -50.93
C SER A 688 40.49 -29.35 -50.11
N TYR A 689 41.72 -28.86 -50.07
CA TYR A 689 42.35 -27.89 -49.18
C TYR A 689 42.34 -26.45 -49.73
N HIS A 690 42.14 -25.43 -48.88
CA HIS A 690 43.18 -24.45 -48.47
C HIS A 690 42.60 -23.34 -47.52
N THR A 691 43.14 -23.28 -46.27
CA THR A 691 43.78 -22.10 -45.57
C THR A 691 42.88 -20.88 -45.25
N TYR A 692 42.81 -20.26 -44.06
CA TYR A 692 43.57 -20.23 -42.79
C TYR A 692 42.61 -19.69 -41.68
N ILE A 693 42.52 -20.36 -40.52
CA ILE A 693 43.09 -19.97 -39.20
C ILE A 693 42.35 -18.81 -38.49
N SER A 694 42.02 -18.88 -37.20
CA SER A 694 42.01 -19.91 -36.15
C SER A 694 41.40 -19.20 -34.91
N THR A 695 40.50 -19.78 -34.10
CA THR A 695 40.74 -20.79 -33.02
C THR A 695 40.82 -20.10 -31.65
N VAL A 696 40.25 -20.59 -30.54
CA VAL A 696 39.52 -21.83 -30.19
C VAL A 696 39.08 -21.66 -28.71
N LEU A 697 37.81 -21.95 -28.38
CA LEU A 697 37.25 -23.12 -27.66
C LEU A 697 37.51 -23.15 -26.14
N SER A 698 36.48 -23.19 -25.26
CA SER A 698 35.49 -24.26 -24.96
C SER A 698 36.14 -25.48 -24.26
N VAL A 699 35.72 -25.93 -23.06
CA VAL A 699 34.63 -26.93 -22.78
C VAL A 699 34.65 -27.29 -21.25
N PRO A 700 33.56 -27.84 -20.64
CA PRO A 700 33.22 -27.88 -19.19
C PRO A 700 33.45 -29.26 -18.48
N PRO A 701 32.63 -29.67 -17.47
CA PRO A 701 32.75 -29.60 -15.99
C PRO A 701 33.28 -30.90 -15.31
N PRO A 702 33.46 -30.96 -13.96
CA PRO A 702 32.69 -31.95 -13.17
C PRO A 702 32.38 -31.56 -11.68
N ALA A 703 31.78 -32.52 -10.97
CA ALA A 703 31.02 -32.43 -9.71
C ALA A 703 31.79 -32.55 -8.38
N ARG A 704 31.09 -32.15 -7.30
CA ARG A 704 31.06 -32.60 -5.88
C ARG A 704 32.34 -32.57 -4.98
N SER A 705 32.05 -32.13 -3.75
CA SER A 705 32.61 -32.49 -2.42
C SER A 705 33.86 -31.81 -1.83
N LEU A 706 33.61 -31.03 -0.76
CA LEU A 706 34.13 -31.15 0.62
C LEU A 706 35.54 -30.61 1.03
N TRP A 707 35.49 -29.84 2.13
CA TRP A 707 36.49 -29.50 3.18
C TRP A 707 37.59 -28.43 2.97
N MET A 708 37.47 -27.40 3.83
CA MET A 708 38.46 -26.69 4.68
C MET A 708 39.78 -26.08 4.15
N CYS A 709 39.94 -24.80 4.57
CA CYS A 709 41.13 -24.12 5.10
C CYS A 709 42.48 -24.20 4.35
N GLU A 710 42.95 -23.07 3.86
CA GLU A 710 44.04 -22.23 4.43
C GLU A 710 44.55 -21.23 3.37
N ALA A 711 44.78 -19.98 3.78
CA ALA A 711 45.66 -19.02 3.09
C ALA A 711 47.13 -19.51 3.19
N PRO A 712 48.18 -18.90 2.58
CA PRO A 712 48.27 -17.57 1.96
C PRO A 712 49.14 -17.48 0.68
N ARG A 713 49.13 -16.33 -0.01
CA ARG A 713 50.30 -15.45 -0.27
C ARG A 713 50.12 -14.52 -1.47
N CYS A 714 50.50 -13.27 -1.19
CA CYS A 714 50.79 -12.11 -2.01
C CYS A 714 51.09 -12.30 -3.50
N VAL A 715 50.51 -11.42 -4.33
CA VAL A 715 51.26 -10.64 -5.34
C VAL A 715 50.74 -9.21 -5.35
N THR A 716 51.66 -8.28 -5.12
CA THR A 716 51.52 -6.83 -5.19
C THR A 716 51.51 -6.37 -6.65
N ILE A 717 50.59 -5.48 -7.03
CA ILE A 717 50.76 -4.61 -8.20
C ILE A 717 50.58 -3.16 -7.75
N THR A 718 51.70 -2.44 -7.81
CA THR A 718 51.83 -1.01 -7.57
C THR A 718 51.28 -0.24 -8.77
N THR A 719 50.46 0.78 -8.53
CA THR A 719 50.32 1.89 -9.49
C THR A 719 50.26 3.19 -8.71
N VAL A 720 51.22 4.05 -9.03
CA VAL A 720 51.52 5.34 -8.42
C VAL A 720 50.63 6.40 -9.05
N PHE A 721 49.93 7.21 -8.24
CA PHE A 721 49.54 8.56 -8.64
C PHE A 721 49.74 9.54 -7.49
N SER A 722 50.39 10.64 -7.85
CA SER A 722 51.02 11.64 -7.00
C SER A 722 50.03 12.64 -6.41
N VAL A 723 50.22 13.00 -5.14
CA VAL A 723 49.54 14.09 -4.43
C VAL A 723 50.51 15.28 -4.33
N PRO A 724 50.09 16.54 -4.55
CA PRO A 724 50.82 17.69 -4.06
C PRO A 724 50.28 18.12 -2.68
N VAL A 725 51.18 18.10 -1.69
CA VAL A 725 50.99 18.72 -0.38
C VAL A 725 51.39 20.18 -0.45
N THR A 726 50.56 21.10 0.04
CA THR A 726 50.98 22.43 0.49
C THR A 726 50.47 22.70 1.89
N ARG A 727 51.38 23.26 2.71
CA ARG A 727 51.27 23.60 4.14
C ARG A 727 50.29 24.76 4.39
N SER A 728 49.74 24.83 5.61
CA SER A 728 50.02 25.95 6.54
C SER A 728 49.44 25.76 7.95
N PHE A 729 50.15 26.38 8.88
CA PHE A 729 50.02 26.46 10.34
C PHE A 729 48.69 27.06 10.83
N PHE A 730 48.27 26.71 12.06
CA PHE A 730 47.93 27.72 13.08
C PHE A 730 48.14 27.19 14.51
N LEU A 731 48.74 28.09 15.31
CA LEU A 731 49.07 28.00 16.72
C LEU A 731 47.85 28.45 17.55
N GLY A 732 47.57 27.83 18.70
CA GLY A 732 46.44 28.24 19.56
C GLY A 732 46.53 27.72 20.99
N VAL A 733 46.98 28.60 21.87
CA VAL A 733 47.20 28.52 23.32
C VAL A 733 45.99 27.98 24.13
N LYS A 734 46.25 27.19 25.18
CA LYS A 734 45.36 27.10 26.37
C LYS A 734 46.14 26.97 27.68
N LEU A 735 46.14 28.07 28.44
CA LEU A 735 46.34 28.11 29.90
C LEU A 735 44.96 27.92 30.55
N LEU A 736 44.89 27.14 31.63
CA LEU A 736 44.18 27.43 32.88
C LEU A 736 44.32 26.24 33.83
N GLY A 737 44.90 26.50 35.00
CA GLY A 737 44.91 25.57 36.13
C GLY A 737 43.63 25.71 36.97
N ALA A 738 43.38 24.69 37.79
CA ALA A 738 43.31 24.78 39.25
C ALA A 738 42.40 23.68 39.85
N SER A 739 43.00 22.95 40.80
CA SER A 739 42.43 22.46 42.06
C SER A 739 41.22 21.50 42.08
N GLN A 740 41.53 20.22 42.32
CA GLN A 740 40.87 19.31 43.29
C GLN A 740 41.08 19.83 44.74
N PRO A 741 40.39 19.36 45.84
CA PRO A 741 39.88 17.99 46.14
C PRO A 741 38.56 18.00 47.00
N PRO A 742 38.16 16.99 47.83
CA PRO A 742 38.51 15.56 47.96
C PRO A 742 37.28 14.58 47.89
N PRO A 743 37.48 13.25 48.03
CA PRO A 743 36.46 12.23 47.77
C PRO A 743 35.70 11.80 49.04
N TYR A 744 34.46 11.34 48.88
CA TYR A 744 33.76 10.57 49.92
C TYR A 744 33.25 9.22 49.42
N SER A 745 33.35 8.28 50.34
CA SER A 745 33.31 6.83 50.28
C SER A 745 31.90 6.23 50.15
N ARG A 746 31.90 4.95 49.74
CA ARG A 746 30.77 4.04 49.54
C ARG A 746 29.92 3.74 50.80
N THR A 747 28.60 3.64 50.56
CA THR A 747 27.58 2.67 51.07
C THR A 747 27.20 2.62 52.58
N PRO A 748 26.05 2.02 52.96
CA PRO A 748 24.71 1.88 52.32
C PRO A 748 23.55 2.25 53.29
N THR A 749 22.31 1.89 52.95
CA THR A 749 21.15 1.48 53.81
C THR A 749 19.85 2.31 53.66
N GLN A 750 18.83 1.62 53.12
CA GLN A 750 17.37 1.67 53.39
C GLN A 750 16.67 3.01 53.69
N LEU A 751 15.74 3.39 52.80
CA LEU A 751 14.29 3.27 53.02
C LEU A 751 13.56 3.39 51.68
#